data_AF-A0A4T0J2J6-F1
#
_entry.id   AF-A0A4T0J2J6-F1
#
_cell.length_a   1.000
_cell.length_b   1.000
_cell.length_c   1.000
_cell.angle_alpha   90.00
_cell.angle_beta   90.00
_cell.angle_gamma   90.00
#
_symmetry.space_group_name_H-M   'P 1'
#
loop_
_entity.id
_entity.type
_entity.pdbx_description
1 polymer ?
#
loop_
_entity_poly.entity_id
_entity_poly.type
_entity_poly.pdbx_seq_one_letter_code
_entity_poly.pdbx_strand_id
1 'polypeptide(L)'
;MATQAKRFEDLNAEKTEKTQHSSGSSSNEPTKNEGGGGVYFENKTAEGKIILTEDAAPECTALAFSEKKKWAIAGVVAYVQLSMNYNASVYNNALSGMTEHFGISTPAGKTGQMIFLVAYAFGCELWAPWSEEFGRFPILQLSLFLVNIWCILCARAPNIGAMIVGRGLGGLSSAGGSVTLGMVADLWGPDTQQYGLGFIVWSSVAGSTAGPILGGFVEQFAGPGPAWRWVFYTQLIWGVSAQLLHFCIPETRSTIMLDREAKRRRKAAAKEGIELNIWGPNEVREQRLSMKEILVIWYRPFEMFIREPIVLSCSLLSGFSDMLIFIFLDSFGKVFAQWDFQTYQVGLAFVSILISYFLGWVSFLPFFRRQELKRKRGVFVPPEERLYWLLWTAPLEAIGLFGFSWTSFGPDRDVHWIAPLIFAALIGIANYAIYMATIDYMVAAYGPYASSATGGNGFARDFLAGISAMFASPFYNHFDNNTLEIPSTILACIATVLIIPIFLLYFYGESVRKHSKFAQTLASERETTDLRHQSIDDQNFDLRFTCYNILVYINFDDSLIACEMRHIASPQRHRKMISLVDQLPSSMISEETSKANKRPKIVRAGFQRPSYVSELELKLRNSEGLNEDYKNLLEKFVPQEVTESAKRKWSGSSPSFQKHSEAADIHDGFYVDESMENCRHNGITTQNQPEKQKRFFGKASIRGLIERLSNYTGFSPTALLSGKRPRFWQEEILIDGLDYLPPDLLSPSLVESLVDLYFEKINRSIPLLSKKRFVAGIAYRRNERNFEALFMLVLALGAQYSNDERVLIEGQHQFLAGLRYHSIGKSKMIDPYIDVATIEDIQALILLQIYVQKGIHSRSGWMIHGNTVLLAHDIGLHLRFVDFNIAPHDLELRKRAYWSLYLMDRVQASTFGRQTLIKDNEISLDLPKYQLGDDESEYSVLYFNSLIDLYKIHGQIIQTIYKLRKTSDGDDLLMSLTDIASLNSKLNKWLNEIPQSLADSKSNKSMDDKNGNDEYVYQLYCNLKLAFHVVQICLYKTFLPDPLSQSTSSFRYTSLVICTTSARSIISIYRDMLLEDKLQHLWVDPTVAWGPFSAALILIISACEGLKNNDLDTSVFSYIQSAIQVLRLREEREVLNGRAVDMIMQIIKAVNLPMDQSFMQTQDNLSYGTLTDSFLPHMPFLDDSSETTPNQTESTEQLFKELLGQVQYNTINAATLGVNGTPPLDGLLPLDIQDGPNVLETFLSGSGGL
;
A
#
# COMPACT_ATOMS: atom_id res chain seq x y z
N MET A 1 8.23 6.12 -67.37
CA MET A 1 8.02 7.44 -66.73
C MET A 1 6.84 8.23 -67.30
N ALA A 2 6.29 7.94 -68.48
CA ALA A 2 5.05 8.61 -68.97
C ALA A 2 3.74 8.00 -68.43
N THR A 3 3.77 6.82 -67.79
CA THR A 3 2.57 6.12 -67.29
C THR A 3 2.29 6.34 -65.80
N GLN A 4 3.22 6.98 -65.07
CA GLN A 4 3.04 7.34 -63.65
C GLN A 4 2.54 8.77 -63.45
N ALA A 5 2.65 9.65 -64.46
CA ALA A 5 2.12 11.02 -64.40
C ALA A 5 0.60 11.07 -64.67
N LYS A 6 0.08 10.16 -65.51
CA LYS A 6 -1.34 10.14 -65.89
C LYS A 6 -2.28 9.61 -64.80
N ARG A 7 -1.76 8.86 -63.83
CA ARG A 7 -2.56 8.30 -62.71
C ARG A 7 -2.74 9.30 -61.56
N PHE A 8 -2.01 10.41 -61.55
CA PHE A 8 -2.08 11.44 -60.51
C PHE A 8 -3.01 12.62 -60.89
N GLU A 9 -3.27 12.82 -62.19
CA GLU A 9 -4.23 13.81 -62.70
C GLU A 9 -5.68 13.29 -62.71
N ASP A 10 -5.88 11.99 -62.99
CA ASP A 10 -7.22 11.38 -63.01
C ASP A 10 -7.84 11.20 -61.61
N LEU A 11 -7.03 11.20 -60.54
CA LEU A 11 -7.51 11.09 -59.13
C LEU A 11 -7.92 12.44 -58.51
N ASN A 12 -7.54 13.56 -59.11
CA ASN A 12 -7.90 14.90 -58.62
C ASN A 12 -9.09 15.53 -59.37
N ALA A 13 -9.48 14.98 -60.52
CA ALA A 13 -10.62 15.46 -61.32
C ALA A 13 -11.99 14.95 -60.82
N GLU A 14 -12.04 13.93 -59.96
CA GLU A 14 -13.30 13.35 -59.46
C GLU A 14 -13.80 13.97 -58.14
N LYS A 15 -13.06 14.95 -57.58
CA LYS A 15 -13.40 15.61 -56.30
C LYS A 15 -13.94 17.04 -56.42
N THR A 16 -14.17 17.56 -57.63
CA THR A 16 -14.57 18.97 -57.85
C THR A 16 -15.97 19.17 -58.45
N GLU A 17 -16.78 18.12 -58.57
CA GLU A 17 -18.19 18.26 -58.99
C GLU A 17 -19.12 17.48 -58.06
N LYS A 18 -19.51 18.13 -56.95
CA LYS A 18 -20.84 18.07 -56.32
C LYS A 18 -20.81 18.84 -55.01
N THR A 19 -20.84 20.16 -55.10
CA THR A 19 -21.25 21.02 -53.99
C THR A 19 -21.93 22.26 -54.54
N GLN A 20 -23.23 22.15 -54.81
CA GLN A 20 -24.14 23.30 -54.93
C GLN A 20 -25.59 22.80 -54.90
N HIS A 21 -26.22 22.81 -53.72
CA HIS A 21 -27.53 23.45 -53.50
C HIS A 21 -28.03 23.37 -52.04
N SER A 22 -28.52 24.53 -51.57
CA SER A 22 -29.59 24.80 -50.59
C SER A 22 -29.49 24.32 -49.12
N SER A 23 -29.24 25.31 -48.25
CA SER A 23 -29.97 25.67 -47.00
C SER A 23 -30.89 24.66 -46.31
N GLY A 24 -30.69 24.49 -44.99
CA GLY A 24 -31.77 24.17 -44.04
C GLY A 24 -31.38 23.27 -42.86
N SER A 25 -31.58 23.80 -41.65
CA SER A 25 -31.85 23.13 -40.36
C SER A 25 -30.86 22.10 -39.76
N SER A 26 -30.38 22.47 -38.56
CA SER A 26 -30.21 21.70 -37.32
C SER A 26 -30.08 20.17 -37.32
N SER A 27 -29.24 19.73 -36.37
CA SER A 27 -29.01 18.38 -35.83
C SER A 27 -28.08 17.50 -36.66
N ASN A 28 -27.02 16.99 -36.03
CA ASN A 28 -26.59 15.61 -36.28
C ASN A 28 -25.58 15.05 -35.25
N GLU A 29 -25.79 13.75 -35.07
CA GLU A 29 -25.00 12.70 -34.45
C GLU A 29 -23.51 12.69 -34.86
N PRO A 30 -22.64 12.04 -34.06
CA PRO A 30 -21.25 11.78 -34.47
C PRO A 30 -21.13 10.48 -35.26
N THR A 31 -20.57 10.58 -36.47
CA THR A 31 -20.15 9.46 -37.32
C THR A 31 -18.82 8.83 -36.86
N LYS A 32 -18.77 7.50 -36.94
CA LYS A 32 -17.61 6.62 -36.74
C LYS A 32 -16.38 7.03 -37.57
N ASN A 33 -15.20 6.99 -36.95
CA ASN A 33 -13.90 6.87 -37.62
C ASN A 33 -13.33 5.47 -37.33
N GLU A 34 -13.20 4.65 -38.37
CA GLU A 34 -12.35 3.46 -38.40
C GLU A 34 -10.93 3.88 -38.85
N GLY A 35 -9.92 3.49 -38.08
CA GLY A 35 -8.52 3.73 -38.37
C GLY A 35 -7.67 3.37 -37.15
N GLY A 36 -7.09 2.17 -37.17
CA GLY A 36 -6.39 1.56 -36.04
C GLY A 36 -5.20 2.36 -35.51
N GLY A 37 -5.03 2.29 -34.19
CA GLY A 37 -3.92 2.90 -33.45
C GLY A 37 -4.40 3.58 -32.18
N GLY A 38 -4.95 2.82 -31.22
CA GLY A 38 -5.55 3.40 -30.02
C GLY A 38 -5.35 2.54 -28.79
N VAL A 39 -4.11 2.39 -28.33
CA VAL A 39 -3.83 2.00 -26.94
C VAL A 39 -2.61 2.81 -26.50
N TYR A 40 -2.63 3.30 -25.25
CA TYR A 40 -1.62 4.08 -24.54
C TYR A 40 -1.61 5.61 -24.77
N PHE A 41 -2.55 6.34 -24.16
CA PHE A 41 -2.25 7.68 -23.61
C PHE A 41 -3.01 7.92 -22.30
N GLU A 42 -2.22 8.20 -21.26
CA GLU A 42 -2.58 8.38 -19.84
C GLU A 42 -3.03 9.81 -19.47
N ASN A 43 -3.56 9.93 -18.23
CA ASN A 43 -3.66 11.13 -17.39
C ASN A 43 -4.11 12.42 -18.10
N LYS A 44 -5.43 12.61 -18.18
CA LYS A 44 -6.03 13.91 -18.47
C LYS A 44 -5.99 14.78 -17.23
N THR A 45 -5.49 16.01 -17.35
CA THR A 45 -5.69 17.01 -16.28
C THR A 45 -7.14 17.49 -16.23
N ALA A 46 -7.52 18.21 -15.17
CA ALA A 46 -8.86 18.79 -15.02
C ALA A 46 -9.29 19.67 -16.21
N GLU A 47 -8.32 20.18 -16.98
CA GLU A 47 -8.51 20.98 -18.21
C GLU A 47 -8.54 20.13 -19.50
N GLY A 48 -8.46 18.80 -19.41
CA GLY A 48 -8.52 17.88 -20.55
C GLY A 48 -7.23 17.72 -21.35
N LYS A 49 -6.07 18.23 -20.88
CA LYS A 49 -4.76 18.06 -21.55
C LYS A 49 -4.26 16.62 -21.38
N ILE A 50 -3.85 15.97 -22.47
CA ILE A 50 -3.31 14.60 -22.45
C ILE A 50 -1.81 14.66 -22.18
N ILE A 51 -1.33 14.02 -21.11
CA ILE A 51 0.09 14.03 -20.75
C ILE A 51 0.82 12.85 -21.39
N LEU A 52 1.96 13.13 -22.02
CA LEU A 52 2.85 12.10 -22.56
C LEU A 52 3.69 11.49 -21.43
N THR A 53 3.53 10.20 -21.17
CA THR A 53 4.19 9.46 -20.09
C THR A 53 5.24 8.47 -20.61
N GLU A 54 6.10 7.98 -19.72
CA GLU A 54 7.19 7.05 -20.06
C GLU A 54 6.67 5.72 -20.62
N ASP A 55 5.54 5.23 -20.10
CA ASP A 55 4.91 3.97 -20.54
C ASP A 55 4.20 4.12 -21.90
N ALA A 56 3.70 5.31 -22.22
CA ALA A 56 3.01 5.58 -23.49
C ALA A 56 3.95 5.85 -24.67
N ALA A 57 5.22 6.21 -24.41
CA ALA A 57 6.20 6.48 -25.45
C ALA A 57 7.64 6.05 -25.03
N PRO A 58 7.86 4.78 -24.67
CA PRO A 58 9.16 4.29 -24.21
C PRO A 58 10.25 4.47 -25.28
N GLU A 59 9.89 4.42 -26.57
CA GLU A 59 10.78 4.67 -27.71
C GLU A 59 11.35 6.10 -27.75
N CYS A 60 10.70 7.04 -27.07
CA CYS A 60 11.12 8.43 -26.98
C CYS A 60 12.04 8.70 -25.78
N THR A 61 12.30 7.69 -24.94
CA THR A 61 13.14 7.80 -23.73
C THR A 61 14.58 7.30 -23.96
N ALA A 62 15.49 7.60 -23.02
CA ALA A 62 16.87 7.11 -23.08
C ALA A 62 17.00 5.58 -22.93
N LEU A 63 15.97 4.91 -22.38
CA LEU A 63 15.91 3.44 -22.31
C LEU A 63 15.94 2.77 -23.69
N ALA A 64 15.41 3.45 -24.72
CA ALA A 64 15.34 2.95 -26.09
C ALA A 64 16.64 3.17 -26.91
N PHE A 65 17.67 3.79 -26.33
CA PHE A 65 18.95 3.95 -27.01
C PHE A 65 19.60 2.59 -27.31
N SER A 66 20.29 2.48 -28.46
CA SER A 66 21.07 1.27 -28.76
C SER A 66 22.13 1.03 -27.67
N GLU A 67 22.41 -0.23 -27.33
CA GLU A 67 23.43 -0.58 -26.31
C GLU A 67 24.79 0.10 -26.57
N LYS A 68 25.22 0.20 -27.84
CA LYS A 68 26.45 0.93 -28.20
C LYS A 68 26.41 2.40 -27.77
N LYS A 69 25.27 3.05 -27.92
CA LYS A 69 25.05 4.44 -27.52
C LYS A 69 24.99 4.57 -25.99
N LYS A 70 24.33 3.64 -25.29
CA LYS A 70 24.31 3.62 -23.82
C LYS A 70 25.71 3.49 -23.23
N TRP A 71 26.51 2.55 -23.72
CA TRP A 71 27.90 2.38 -23.31
C TRP A 71 28.80 3.55 -23.72
N ALA A 72 28.55 4.18 -24.87
CA ALA A 72 29.27 5.41 -25.25
C ALA A 72 28.98 6.56 -24.28
N ILE A 73 27.73 6.76 -23.89
CA ILE A 73 27.34 7.77 -22.88
C ILE A 73 27.98 7.42 -21.53
N ALA A 74 27.89 6.16 -21.08
CA ALA A 74 28.51 5.74 -19.83
C ALA A 74 30.04 5.88 -19.84
N GLY A 75 30.70 5.69 -21.00
CA GLY A 75 32.13 5.96 -21.15
C GLY A 75 32.48 7.44 -20.94
N VAL A 76 31.67 8.36 -21.47
CA VAL A 76 31.85 9.80 -21.24
C VAL A 76 31.57 10.17 -19.79
N VAL A 77 30.51 9.61 -19.19
CA VAL A 77 30.18 9.82 -17.77
C VAL A 77 31.28 9.27 -16.86
N ALA A 78 31.86 8.12 -17.18
CA ALA A 78 33.01 7.57 -16.47
C ALA A 78 34.24 8.48 -16.57
N TYR A 79 34.48 9.07 -17.75
CA TYR A 79 35.57 10.04 -17.93
C TYR A 79 35.36 11.34 -17.11
N VAL A 80 34.11 11.79 -16.99
CA VAL A 80 33.73 12.90 -16.10
C VAL A 80 34.00 12.54 -14.63
N GLN A 81 33.61 11.34 -14.18
CA GLN A 81 33.84 10.90 -12.80
C GLN A 81 35.33 10.74 -12.47
N LEU A 82 36.12 10.19 -13.40
CA LEU A 82 37.57 10.14 -13.28
C LEU A 82 38.15 11.54 -13.06
N SER A 83 37.73 12.52 -13.87
CA SER A 83 38.19 13.90 -13.76
C SER A 83 37.80 14.57 -12.43
N MET A 84 36.57 14.34 -11.95
CA MET A 84 36.07 14.95 -10.71
C MET A 84 36.79 14.39 -9.47
N ASN A 85 36.97 13.06 -9.40
CA ASN A 85 37.63 12.44 -8.25
C ASN A 85 39.17 12.59 -8.29
N TYR A 86 39.74 12.75 -9.49
CA TYR A 86 41.13 13.20 -9.65
C TYR A 86 41.34 14.56 -8.98
N ASN A 87 40.42 15.52 -9.16
CA ASN A 87 40.50 16.85 -8.56
C ASN A 87 40.49 16.82 -7.02
N ALA A 88 39.75 15.88 -6.43
CA ALA A 88 39.69 15.70 -4.98
C ALA A 88 41.02 15.21 -4.38
N SER A 89 41.68 14.26 -5.05
CA SER A 89 42.82 13.50 -4.52
C SER A 89 44.19 14.13 -4.84
N VAL A 90 44.38 14.67 -6.04
CA VAL A 90 45.70 15.15 -6.50
C VAL A 90 46.21 16.39 -5.75
N TYR A 91 45.33 17.09 -5.02
CA TYR A 91 45.71 18.26 -4.22
C TYR A 91 46.82 17.96 -3.19
N ASN A 92 46.89 16.74 -2.65
CA ASN A 92 47.91 16.40 -1.65
C ASN A 92 49.34 16.55 -2.22
N ASN A 93 49.53 16.29 -3.52
CA ASN A 93 50.81 16.47 -4.21
C ASN A 93 51.21 17.94 -4.43
N ALA A 94 50.27 18.88 -4.28
CA ALA A 94 50.58 20.31 -4.28
C ALA A 94 51.02 20.81 -2.90
N LEU A 95 50.80 20.04 -1.83
CA LEU A 95 50.86 20.53 -0.45
C LEU A 95 52.25 21.02 -0.07
N SER A 96 53.29 20.23 -0.34
CA SER A 96 54.68 20.58 -0.03
C SER A 96 55.08 21.93 -0.67
N GLY A 97 54.85 22.07 -1.98
CA GLY A 97 55.13 23.30 -2.70
C GLY A 97 54.26 24.51 -2.28
N MET A 98 53.02 24.29 -1.84
CA MET A 98 52.17 25.36 -1.31
C MET A 98 52.62 25.82 0.07
N THR A 99 53.01 24.90 0.95
CA THR A 99 53.50 25.24 2.30
C THR A 99 54.77 26.07 2.24
N GLU A 100 55.68 25.73 1.31
CA GLU A 100 56.90 26.51 1.06
C GLU A 100 56.58 27.88 0.45
N HIS A 101 55.75 27.93 -0.60
CA HIS A 101 55.45 29.18 -1.30
C HIS A 101 54.71 30.22 -0.45
N PHE A 102 53.73 29.77 0.35
CA PHE A 102 52.93 30.67 1.19
C PHE A 102 53.47 30.82 2.61
N GLY A 103 54.50 30.07 3.01
CA GLY A 103 55.07 30.10 4.36
C GLY A 103 54.07 29.67 5.44
N ILE A 104 53.23 28.67 5.14
CA ILE A 104 52.15 28.20 6.03
C ILE A 104 52.45 26.81 6.59
N SER A 105 51.82 26.46 7.71
CA SER A 105 51.92 25.11 8.28
C SER A 105 51.20 24.07 7.42
N THR A 106 51.66 22.82 7.48
CA THR A 106 51.02 21.69 6.76
C THR A 106 49.53 21.55 7.07
N PRO A 107 49.05 21.66 8.34
CA PRO A 107 47.61 21.64 8.63
C PRO A 107 46.87 22.80 7.96
N ALA A 108 47.45 24.01 7.89
CA ALA A 108 46.83 25.15 7.23
C ALA A 108 46.66 24.90 5.72
N GLY A 109 47.65 24.30 5.05
CA GLY A 109 47.57 23.92 3.64
C GLY A 109 46.53 22.81 3.36
N LYS A 110 46.37 21.86 4.28
CA LYS A 110 45.39 20.76 4.19
C LYS A 110 43.93 21.20 4.31
N THR A 111 43.69 22.37 4.91
CA THR A 111 42.36 23.01 4.91
C THR A 111 41.76 23.10 3.51
N GLY A 112 42.57 23.34 2.46
CA GLY A 112 42.10 23.39 1.07
C GLY A 112 41.65 22.03 0.51
N GLN A 113 42.18 20.92 1.01
CA GLN A 113 41.70 19.57 0.66
C GLN A 113 40.41 19.25 1.42
N MET A 114 40.41 19.50 2.73
CA MET A 114 39.26 19.28 3.61
C MET A 114 38.03 20.05 3.13
N ILE A 115 38.17 21.36 2.87
CA ILE A 115 37.03 22.20 2.47
C ILE A 115 36.48 21.79 1.11
N PHE A 116 37.32 21.34 0.17
CA PHE A 116 36.87 20.85 -1.12
C PHE A 116 35.99 19.61 -0.95
N LEU A 117 36.45 18.62 -0.19
CA LEU A 117 35.73 17.37 0.03
C LEU A 117 34.45 17.57 0.85
N VAL A 118 34.50 18.37 1.91
CA VAL A 118 33.30 18.71 2.70
C VAL A 118 32.29 19.48 1.84
N ALA A 119 32.73 20.50 1.08
CA ALA A 119 31.84 21.23 0.19
C ALA A 119 31.32 20.36 -0.96
N TYR A 120 32.10 19.40 -1.44
CA TYR A 120 31.67 18.41 -2.43
C TYR A 120 30.57 17.51 -1.88
N ALA A 121 30.68 17.06 -0.63
CA ALA A 121 29.65 16.26 0.03
C ALA A 121 28.27 16.95 0.02
N PHE A 122 28.23 18.26 0.28
CA PHE A 122 26.98 19.04 0.23
C PHE A 122 26.60 19.46 -1.19
N GLY A 123 27.58 19.77 -2.03
CA GLY A 123 27.40 20.19 -3.41
C GLY A 123 26.78 19.10 -4.27
N CYS A 124 27.28 17.87 -4.15
CA CYS A 124 26.81 16.72 -4.92
C CYS A 124 25.29 16.52 -4.76
N GLU A 125 24.79 16.63 -3.52
CA GLU A 125 23.36 16.56 -3.21
C GLU A 125 22.60 17.83 -3.64
N LEU A 126 23.24 18.99 -3.60
CA LEU A 126 22.63 20.25 -4.05
C LEU A 126 22.29 20.21 -5.54
N TRP A 127 23.11 19.57 -6.38
CA TRP A 127 22.89 19.50 -7.83
C TRP A 127 21.82 18.47 -8.24
N ALA A 128 21.50 17.50 -7.38
CA ALA A 128 20.57 16.42 -7.73
C ALA A 128 19.14 16.91 -8.06
N PRO A 129 18.45 17.71 -7.22
CA PRO A 129 17.11 18.21 -7.53
C PRO A 129 17.07 19.08 -8.80
N TRP A 130 18.12 19.87 -9.02
CA TRP A 130 18.23 20.74 -10.19
C TRP A 130 18.38 19.91 -11.46
N SER A 131 19.11 18.80 -11.40
CA SER A 131 19.25 17.88 -12.54
C SER A 131 17.98 17.10 -12.87
N GLU A 132 17.10 16.90 -11.89
CA GLU A 132 15.79 16.25 -12.10
C GLU A 132 14.79 17.19 -12.77
N GLU A 133 14.83 18.49 -12.43
CA GLU A 133 13.93 19.52 -12.96
C GLU A 133 14.41 20.11 -14.30
N PHE A 134 15.69 20.44 -14.42
CA PHE A 134 16.25 21.11 -15.60
C PHE A 134 16.91 20.18 -16.62
N GLY A 135 17.07 18.90 -16.28
CA GLY A 135 17.73 17.89 -17.10
C GLY A 135 19.18 17.61 -16.67
N ARG A 136 19.68 16.43 -17.04
CA ARG A 136 21.03 15.97 -16.65
C ARG A 136 22.11 16.72 -17.42
N PHE A 137 21.89 16.95 -18.71
CA PHE A 137 22.88 17.57 -19.58
C PHE A 137 23.27 19.00 -19.16
N PRO A 138 22.33 19.96 -19.02
CA PRO A 138 22.68 21.35 -18.72
C PRO A 138 23.27 21.50 -17.33
N ILE A 139 22.82 20.70 -16.37
CA ILE A 139 23.29 20.76 -14.99
C ILE A 139 24.71 20.21 -14.85
N LEU A 140 25.02 19.06 -15.47
CA LEU A 140 26.38 18.52 -15.42
C LEU A 140 27.38 19.41 -16.18
N GLN A 141 26.95 20.04 -17.29
CA GLN A 141 27.75 21.05 -17.99
C GLN A 141 28.01 22.30 -17.13
N LEU A 142 27.00 22.80 -16.42
CA LEU A 142 27.16 23.95 -15.54
C LEU A 142 28.10 23.64 -14.37
N SER A 143 27.94 22.46 -13.76
CA SER A 143 28.81 21.96 -12.70
C SER A 143 30.28 21.93 -13.14
N LEU A 144 30.57 21.23 -14.24
CA LEU A 144 31.93 21.12 -14.78
C LEU A 144 32.50 22.49 -15.18
N PHE A 145 31.70 23.37 -15.78
CA PHE A 145 32.12 24.74 -16.11
C PHE A 145 32.53 25.53 -14.87
N LEU A 146 31.71 25.50 -13.81
CA LEU A 146 32.00 26.17 -12.55
C LEU A 146 33.25 25.59 -11.88
N VAL A 147 33.38 24.26 -11.80
CA VAL A 147 34.57 23.58 -11.25
C VAL A 147 35.84 24.03 -11.99
N ASN A 148 35.79 24.10 -13.32
CA ASN A 148 36.91 24.58 -14.14
C ASN A 148 37.27 26.05 -13.84
N ILE A 149 36.27 26.94 -13.68
CA ILE A 149 36.50 28.33 -13.28
C ILE A 149 37.19 28.42 -11.92
N TRP A 150 36.69 27.69 -10.93
CA TRP A 150 37.27 27.70 -9.58
C TRP A 150 38.66 27.08 -9.55
N CYS A 151 38.94 26.12 -10.43
CA CYS A 151 40.27 25.56 -10.63
C CYS A 151 41.27 26.62 -11.17
N ILE A 152 40.84 27.50 -12.09
CA ILE A 152 41.66 28.64 -12.55
C ILE A 152 41.98 29.58 -11.39
N LEU A 153 41.01 29.86 -10.51
CA LEU A 153 41.22 30.66 -9.31
C LEU A 153 42.27 30.02 -8.39
N CYS A 154 42.21 28.69 -8.19
CA CYS A 154 43.20 27.96 -7.39
C CYS A 154 44.61 27.99 -8.03
N ALA A 155 44.71 27.75 -9.35
CA ALA A 155 45.98 27.78 -10.08
C ALA A 155 46.66 29.15 -10.01
N ARG A 156 45.87 30.23 -9.92
CA ARG A 156 46.34 31.63 -9.85
C ARG A 156 46.22 32.25 -8.47
N ALA A 157 45.99 31.46 -7.42
CA ALA A 157 45.76 31.98 -6.07
C ALA A 157 46.99 32.79 -5.58
N PRO A 158 46.82 34.06 -5.18
CA PRO A 158 47.90 34.89 -4.63
C PRO A 158 48.15 34.62 -3.14
N ASN A 159 47.21 33.98 -2.44
CA ASN A 159 47.30 33.65 -1.02
C ASN A 159 46.45 32.42 -0.68
N ILE A 160 46.63 31.87 0.52
CA ILE A 160 45.90 30.68 1.00
C ILE A 160 44.39 30.92 1.13
N GLY A 161 43.94 32.14 1.42
CA GLY A 161 42.51 32.47 1.51
C GLY A 161 41.81 32.31 0.16
N ALA A 162 42.39 32.85 -0.91
CA ALA A 162 41.89 32.67 -2.27
C ALA A 162 41.89 31.18 -2.69
N MET A 163 42.90 30.42 -2.25
CA MET A 163 42.95 28.96 -2.45
C MET A 163 41.79 28.25 -1.74
N ILE A 164 41.56 28.53 -0.45
CA ILE A 164 40.48 27.93 0.33
C ILE A 164 39.11 28.27 -0.26
N VAL A 165 38.89 29.52 -0.66
CA VAL A 165 37.63 29.95 -1.32
C VAL A 165 37.45 29.22 -2.64
N GLY A 166 38.49 29.18 -3.50
CA GLY A 166 38.44 28.46 -4.77
C GLY A 166 38.17 26.97 -4.60
N ARG A 167 38.79 26.32 -3.60
CA ARG A 167 38.55 24.91 -3.27
C ARG A 167 37.13 24.67 -2.74
N GLY A 168 36.64 25.54 -1.85
CA GLY A 168 35.27 25.43 -1.31
C GLY A 168 34.20 25.60 -2.40
N LEU A 169 34.33 26.60 -3.27
CA LEU A 169 33.43 26.79 -4.40
C LEU A 169 33.56 25.67 -5.44
N GLY A 170 34.78 25.18 -5.68
CA GLY A 170 35.05 24.02 -6.52
C GLY A 170 34.34 22.76 -6.03
N GLY A 171 34.43 22.47 -4.74
CA GLY A 171 33.73 21.35 -4.11
C GLY A 171 32.22 21.51 -4.23
N LEU A 172 31.67 22.66 -3.81
CA LEU A 172 30.23 22.94 -3.88
C LEU A 172 29.67 22.85 -5.31
N SER A 173 30.49 23.17 -6.32
CA SER A 173 30.10 23.12 -7.73
C SER A 173 30.19 21.72 -8.34
N SER A 174 30.68 20.71 -7.63
CA SER A 174 30.87 19.35 -8.15
C SER A 174 29.60 18.50 -7.99
N ALA A 175 29.01 18.09 -9.11
CA ALA A 175 27.73 17.36 -9.15
C ALA A 175 27.86 15.82 -9.29
N GLY A 176 29.10 15.32 -9.23
CA GLY A 176 29.50 14.02 -9.77
C GLY A 176 28.62 12.84 -9.37
N GLY A 177 28.69 12.40 -8.11
CA GLY A 177 28.04 11.17 -7.65
C GLY A 177 26.54 11.11 -7.96
N SER A 178 25.77 12.12 -7.58
CA SER A 178 24.31 12.06 -7.58
C SER A 178 23.72 12.24 -8.99
N VAL A 179 24.32 13.11 -9.82
CA VAL A 179 23.84 13.31 -11.21
C VAL A 179 24.25 12.14 -12.10
N THR A 180 25.48 11.62 -11.97
CA THR A 180 25.95 10.53 -12.84
C THR A 180 25.28 9.19 -12.53
N LEU A 181 24.98 8.90 -11.26
CA LEU A 181 24.15 7.75 -10.89
C LEU A 181 22.71 7.90 -11.41
N GLY A 182 22.14 9.12 -11.38
CA GLY A 182 20.86 9.41 -12.00
C GLY A 182 20.84 9.14 -13.51
N MET A 183 21.93 9.43 -14.22
CA MET A 183 22.05 9.12 -15.65
C MET A 183 22.11 7.61 -15.93
N VAL A 184 22.68 6.79 -15.04
CA VAL A 184 22.65 5.32 -15.17
C VAL A 184 21.22 4.81 -15.06
N ALA A 185 20.45 5.33 -14.10
CA ALA A 185 19.03 4.99 -13.94
C ALA A 185 18.18 5.45 -15.14
N ASP A 186 18.54 6.57 -15.79
CA ASP A 186 17.87 7.03 -17.01
C ASP A 186 18.20 6.14 -18.24
N LEU A 187 19.35 5.44 -18.27
CA LEU A 187 19.83 4.62 -19.41
C LEU A 187 19.44 3.14 -19.34
N TRP A 188 19.37 2.57 -18.13
CA TRP A 188 19.08 1.16 -17.90
C TRP A 188 17.93 0.96 -16.92
N GLY A 189 17.08 -0.04 -17.20
CA GLY A 189 16.01 -0.41 -16.30
C GLY A 189 16.53 -1.07 -14.99
N PRO A 190 15.67 -1.16 -13.95
CA PRO A 190 16.07 -1.58 -12.60
C PRO A 190 16.79 -2.94 -12.51
N ASP A 191 16.47 -3.86 -13.42
CA ASP A 191 17.02 -5.22 -13.47
C ASP A 191 18.33 -5.35 -14.26
N THR A 192 18.67 -4.37 -15.09
CA THR A 192 19.84 -4.41 -16.00
C THR A 192 20.90 -3.36 -15.66
N GLN A 193 20.56 -2.37 -14.84
CA GLN A 193 21.45 -1.26 -14.46
C GLN A 193 22.73 -1.68 -13.72
N GLN A 194 22.79 -2.89 -13.13
CA GLN A 194 23.93 -3.36 -12.29
C GLN A 194 25.27 -3.30 -13.03
N TYR A 195 25.30 -3.59 -14.34
CA TYR A 195 26.53 -3.52 -15.14
C TYR A 195 27.00 -2.07 -15.36
N GLY A 196 26.06 -1.17 -15.68
CA GLY A 196 26.35 0.25 -15.85
C GLY A 196 26.77 0.89 -14.54
N LEU A 197 26.06 0.58 -13.45
CA LEU A 197 26.37 1.03 -12.10
C LEU A 197 27.77 0.60 -11.66
N GLY A 198 28.12 -0.68 -11.83
CA GLY A 198 29.44 -1.19 -11.49
C GLY A 198 30.57 -0.52 -12.28
N PHE A 199 30.35 -0.22 -13.56
CA PHE A 199 31.33 0.50 -14.37
C PHE A 199 31.52 1.96 -13.93
N ILE A 200 30.43 2.67 -13.62
CA ILE A 200 30.52 4.06 -13.11
C ILE A 200 31.17 4.09 -11.73
N VAL A 201 30.80 3.18 -10.83
CA VAL A 201 31.43 3.04 -9.51
C VAL A 201 32.93 2.77 -9.62
N TRP A 202 33.34 1.86 -10.51
CA TRP A 202 34.75 1.60 -10.79
C TRP A 202 35.48 2.85 -11.27
N SER A 203 34.90 3.57 -12.23
CA SER A 203 35.50 4.82 -12.74
C SER A 203 35.63 5.90 -11.66
N SER A 204 34.69 5.93 -10.72
CA SER A 204 34.70 6.86 -9.60
C SER A 204 35.93 6.61 -8.70
N VAL A 205 36.10 5.39 -8.21
CA VAL A 205 37.23 5.05 -7.32
C VAL A 205 38.58 5.02 -8.04
N ALA A 206 38.59 4.68 -9.34
CA ALA A 206 39.80 4.79 -10.15
C ALA A 206 40.30 6.25 -10.25
N GLY A 207 39.39 7.23 -10.24
CA GLY A 207 39.72 8.65 -10.34
C GLY A 207 40.47 9.18 -9.12
N SER A 208 40.07 8.76 -7.91
CA SER A 208 40.76 9.15 -6.67
C SER A 208 42.17 8.55 -6.57
N THR A 209 42.40 7.40 -7.22
CA THR A 209 43.71 6.74 -7.25
C THR A 209 44.61 7.27 -8.37
N ALA A 210 44.03 7.73 -9.48
CA ALA A 210 44.76 8.41 -10.54
C ALA A 210 45.44 9.70 -10.05
N GLY A 211 44.87 10.34 -9.01
CA GLY A 211 45.40 11.53 -8.35
C GLY A 211 46.85 11.37 -7.91
N PRO A 212 47.17 10.55 -6.89
CA PRO A 212 48.53 10.36 -6.41
C PRO A 212 49.47 9.77 -7.48
N ILE A 213 48.96 8.95 -8.42
CA ILE A 213 49.79 8.39 -9.50
C ILE A 213 50.33 9.51 -10.38
N LEU A 214 49.46 10.33 -10.99
CA LEU A 214 49.89 11.42 -11.87
C LEU A 214 50.49 12.57 -11.08
N GLY A 215 49.91 12.86 -9.91
CA GLY A 215 50.36 13.90 -8.98
C GLY A 215 51.79 13.70 -8.52
N GLY A 216 52.21 12.46 -8.23
CA GLY A 216 53.59 12.16 -7.84
C GLY A 216 54.61 12.47 -8.93
N PHE A 217 54.26 12.25 -10.21
CA PHE A 217 55.10 12.69 -11.34
C PHE A 217 55.10 14.20 -11.51
N VAL A 218 53.94 14.86 -11.37
CA VAL A 218 53.84 16.32 -11.46
C VAL A 218 54.66 17.00 -10.36
N GLU A 219 54.54 16.54 -9.12
CA GLU A 219 55.27 17.06 -7.96
C GLU A 219 56.79 16.95 -8.15
N GLN A 220 57.27 15.82 -8.68
CA GLN A 220 58.70 15.57 -8.82
C GLN A 220 59.34 16.19 -10.07
N PHE A 221 58.63 16.20 -11.20
CA PHE A 221 59.23 16.52 -12.51
C PHE A 221 58.77 17.86 -13.12
N ALA A 222 57.80 18.58 -12.54
CA ALA A 222 57.34 19.87 -13.09
C ALA A 222 58.35 21.03 -12.96
N GLY A 223 59.56 20.76 -12.47
CA GLY A 223 60.70 21.69 -12.43
C GLY A 223 60.70 22.66 -11.23
N PRO A 224 61.79 23.46 -11.04
CA PRO A 224 62.01 24.32 -9.87
C PRO A 224 61.15 25.60 -9.80
N GLY A 225 60.04 25.65 -10.56
CA GLY A 225 59.04 26.73 -10.50
C GLY A 225 57.95 26.45 -9.45
N PRO A 226 56.75 27.07 -9.57
CA PRO A 226 55.63 26.75 -8.69
C PRO A 226 54.99 25.41 -9.12
N ALA A 227 55.69 24.29 -8.91
CA ALA A 227 55.28 22.94 -9.28
C ALA A 227 53.86 22.61 -8.77
N TRP A 228 53.47 23.14 -7.62
CA TRP A 228 52.14 23.01 -7.06
C TRP A 228 51.02 23.61 -7.95
N ARG A 229 51.31 24.61 -8.79
CA ARG A 229 50.33 25.18 -9.75
C ARG A 229 50.02 24.21 -10.89
N TRP A 230 50.97 23.36 -11.27
CA TRP A 230 50.77 22.35 -12.31
C TRP A 230 49.75 21.28 -11.90
N VAL A 231 49.63 21.00 -10.60
CA VAL A 231 48.55 20.14 -10.09
C VAL A 231 47.18 20.69 -10.50
N PHE A 232 46.95 22.00 -10.37
CA PHE A 232 45.70 22.63 -10.83
C PHE A 232 45.60 22.73 -12.35
N TYR A 233 46.70 22.95 -13.08
CA TYR A 233 46.65 22.93 -14.55
C TYR A 233 46.30 21.55 -15.11
N THR A 234 46.79 20.46 -14.53
CA THR A 234 46.39 19.10 -14.94
C THR A 234 44.92 18.83 -14.67
N GLN A 235 44.39 19.28 -13.52
CA GLN A 235 42.95 19.24 -13.23
C GLN A 235 42.15 20.02 -14.28
N LEU A 236 42.60 21.22 -14.65
CA LEU A 236 41.92 22.05 -15.64
C LEU A 236 41.95 21.43 -17.05
N ILE A 237 43.08 20.86 -17.47
CA ILE A 237 43.19 20.18 -18.78
C ILE A 237 42.22 19.01 -18.84
N TRP A 238 42.20 18.17 -17.80
CA TRP A 238 41.28 17.03 -17.74
C TRP A 238 39.83 17.52 -17.65
N GLY A 239 39.52 18.46 -16.77
CA GLY A 239 38.17 19.00 -16.59
C GLY A 239 37.60 19.68 -17.83
N VAL A 240 38.41 20.43 -18.58
CA VAL A 240 38.00 21.01 -19.88
C VAL A 240 37.81 19.91 -20.93
N SER A 241 38.69 18.90 -20.99
CA SER A 241 38.50 17.77 -21.90
C SER A 241 37.21 16.98 -21.58
N ALA A 242 36.89 16.81 -20.29
CA ALA A 242 35.68 16.14 -19.84
C ALA A 242 34.43 16.97 -20.20
N GLN A 243 34.49 18.30 -20.03
CA GLN A 243 33.45 19.22 -20.47
C GLN A 243 33.17 19.09 -21.98
N LEU A 244 34.23 19.10 -22.81
CA LEU A 244 34.14 18.97 -24.26
C LEU A 244 33.58 17.62 -24.70
N LEU A 245 33.98 16.53 -24.05
CA LEU A 245 33.42 15.21 -24.34
C LEU A 245 31.96 15.10 -23.92
N HIS A 246 31.59 15.68 -22.78
CA HIS A 246 30.19 15.70 -22.33
C HIS A 246 29.30 16.56 -23.25
N PHE A 247 29.82 17.59 -23.93
CA PHE A 247 29.05 18.29 -24.97
C PHE A 247 28.56 17.35 -26.09
N CYS A 248 29.23 16.21 -26.31
CA CYS A 248 28.90 15.27 -27.37
C CYS A 248 27.78 14.28 -27.01
N ILE A 249 27.30 14.27 -25.76
CA ILE A 249 26.22 13.38 -25.32
C ILE A 249 24.86 14.09 -25.29
N PRO A 250 23.76 13.39 -25.63
CA PRO A 250 22.42 13.96 -25.57
C PRO A 250 21.88 14.02 -24.14
N GLU A 251 20.79 14.76 -23.96
CA GLU A 251 19.98 14.70 -22.74
C GLU A 251 19.47 13.26 -22.51
N THR A 252 19.51 12.81 -21.26
CA THR A 252 19.07 11.48 -20.84
C THR A 252 17.78 11.50 -20.04
N ARG A 253 17.41 12.65 -19.44
CA ARG A 253 16.21 12.75 -18.61
C ARG A 253 14.92 12.55 -19.43
N SER A 254 14.15 11.52 -19.08
CA SER A 254 12.89 11.15 -19.71
C SER A 254 11.89 12.30 -19.80
N THR A 255 11.62 13.00 -18.70
CA THR A 255 10.63 14.10 -18.65
C THR A 255 10.94 15.20 -19.67
N ILE A 256 12.21 15.61 -19.79
CA ILE A 256 12.66 16.61 -20.76
C ILE A 256 12.58 16.10 -22.20
N MET A 257 12.90 14.81 -22.42
CA MET A 257 12.78 14.19 -23.74
C MET A 257 11.30 14.12 -24.18
N LEU A 258 10.39 13.77 -23.27
CA LEU A 258 8.95 13.73 -23.52
C LEU A 258 8.37 15.12 -23.77
N ASP A 259 8.80 16.16 -23.04
CA ASP A 259 8.41 17.56 -23.33
C ASP A 259 8.83 17.97 -24.77
N ARG A 260 10.06 17.63 -25.17
CA ARG A 260 10.56 17.92 -26.52
C ARG A 260 9.74 17.19 -27.58
N GLU A 261 9.38 15.94 -27.32
CA GLU A 261 8.59 15.13 -28.23
C GLU A 261 7.13 15.60 -28.33
N ALA A 262 6.48 15.94 -27.21
CA ALA A 262 5.15 16.52 -27.19
C ALA A 262 5.09 17.84 -27.98
N LYS A 263 6.10 18.72 -27.81
CA LYS A 263 6.25 19.94 -28.64
C LYS A 263 6.46 19.62 -30.12
N ARG A 264 7.26 18.60 -30.45
CA ARG A 264 7.52 18.20 -31.83
C ARG A 264 6.23 17.70 -32.50
N ARG A 265 5.49 16.80 -31.84
CA ARG A 265 4.22 16.25 -32.34
C ARG A 265 3.17 17.34 -32.54
N ARG A 266 3.03 18.28 -31.60
CA ARG A 266 2.15 19.44 -31.76
C ARG A 266 2.54 20.36 -32.91
N LYS A 267 3.83 20.67 -33.06
CA LYS A 267 4.32 21.49 -34.18
C LYS A 267 4.13 20.80 -35.54
N ALA A 268 4.29 19.48 -35.61
CA ALA A 268 4.05 18.72 -36.84
C ALA A 268 2.56 18.73 -37.22
N ALA A 269 1.69 18.46 -36.25
CA ALA A 269 0.23 18.50 -36.43
C ALA A 269 -0.29 19.89 -36.84
N ALA A 270 0.23 20.95 -36.21
CA ALA A 270 -0.12 22.32 -36.56
C ALA A 270 0.25 22.68 -38.00
N LYS A 271 1.31 22.08 -38.57
CA LYS A 271 1.65 22.24 -40.00
C LYS A 271 0.68 21.52 -40.93
N GLU A 272 0.00 20.49 -40.44
CA GLU A 272 -1.00 19.71 -41.16
C GLU A 272 -2.44 20.23 -40.90
N GLY A 273 -2.59 21.31 -40.12
CA GLY A 273 -3.89 21.90 -39.78
C GLY A 273 -4.65 21.15 -38.67
N ILE A 274 -3.98 20.26 -37.93
CA ILE A 274 -4.56 19.43 -36.88
C ILE A 274 -4.15 19.97 -35.51
N GLU A 275 -5.12 20.28 -34.64
CA GLU A 275 -4.85 20.61 -33.24
C GLU A 275 -4.68 19.33 -32.41
N LEU A 276 -3.48 19.14 -31.85
CA LEU A 276 -3.12 17.96 -31.06
C LEU A 276 -2.95 18.36 -29.59
N ASN A 277 -3.81 17.83 -28.71
CA ASN A 277 -3.84 18.16 -27.29
C ASN A 277 -2.88 17.28 -26.44
N ILE A 278 -1.62 17.15 -26.89
CA ILE A 278 -0.57 16.36 -26.21
C ILE A 278 0.42 17.30 -25.55
N TRP A 279 0.65 17.10 -24.25
CA TRP A 279 1.53 17.92 -23.41
C TRP A 279 2.59 17.07 -22.74
N GLY A 280 3.75 17.66 -22.50
CA GLY A 280 4.81 17.00 -21.75
C GLY A 280 4.60 17.10 -20.23
N PRO A 281 5.21 16.21 -19.42
CA PRO A 281 5.03 16.17 -17.97
C PRO A 281 5.31 17.50 -17.25
N ASN A 282 6.31 18.28 -17.71
CA ASN A 282 6.69 19.54 -17.05
C ASN A 282 6.01 20.77 -17.65
N GLU A 283 5.16 20.59 -18.67
CA GLU A 283 4.43 21.70 -19.29
C GLU A 283 3.11 22.00 -18.61
N VAL A 284 2.61 21.07 -17.81
CA VAL A 284 1.30 21.17 -17.15
C VAL A 284 1.41 21.65 -15.70
N ARG A 285 2.63 21.76 -15.16
CA ARG A 285 2.89 22.31 -13.82
C ARG A 285 3.06 23.83 -13.89
N GLU A 286 2.18 24.57 -13.21
CA GLU A 286 2.18 26.05 -13.18
C GLU A 286 3.37 26.65 -12.39
N GLN A 287 3.88 25.93 -11.39
CA GLN A 287 5.09 26.29 -10.64
C GLN A 287 6.16 25.21 -10.81
N ARG A 288 7.28 25.57 -11.45
CA ARG A 288 8.44 24.67 -11.65
C ARG A 288 9.33 24.54 -10.42
N LEU A 289 9.34 25.55 -9.55
CA LEU A 289 10.26 25.64 -8.42
C LEU A 289 9.60 26.33 -7.23
N SER A 290 8.98 25.57 -6.34
CA SER A 290 8.79 26.06 -4.98
C SER A 290 10.12 25.91 -4.23
N MET A 291 10.72 27.01 -3.77
CA MET A 291 11.96 26.96 -2.97
C MET A 291 11.82 26.04 -1.76
N LYS A 292 10.60 25.92 -1.21
CA LYS A 292 10.27 25.00 -0.13
C LYS A 292 10.39 23.54 -0.57
N GLU A 293 9.96 23.19 -1.79
CA GLU A 293 10.07 21.83 -2.33
C GLU A 293 11.52 21.45 -2.62
N ILE A 294 12.31 22.34 -3.24
CA ILE A 294 13.74 22.11 -3.50
C ILE A 294 14.48 21.85 -2.18
N LEU A 295 14.24 22.67 -1.15
CA LEU A 295 14.86 22.49 0.16
C LEU A 295 14.44 21.18 0.83
N VAL A 296 13.17 20.77 0.68
CA VAL A 296 12.71 19.47 1.19
C VAL A 296 13.38 18.30 0.47
N ILE A 297 13.54 18.37 -0.85
CA ILE A 297 14.22 17.31 -1.63
C ILE A 297 15.71 17.28 -1.28
N TRP A 298 16.37 18.44 -1.18
CA TRP A 298 17.78 18.53 -0.80
C TRP A 298 18.05 18.09 0.64
N TYR A 299 17.13 18.31 1.58
CA TYR A 299 17.28 17.87 2.96
C TYR A 299 17.11 16.35 3.15
N ARG A 300 16.35 15.70 2.27
CA ARG A 300 15.95 14.29 2.41
C ARG A 300 17.13 13.29 2.49
N PRO A 301 18.21 13.38 1.68
CA PRO A 301 19.38 12.51 1.82
C PRO A 301 20.01 12.56 3.21
N PHE A 302 20.11 13.76 3.80
CA PHE A 302 20.66 13.96 5.15
C PHE A 302 19.74 13.40 6.23
N GLU A 303 18.43 13.58 6.08
CA GLU A 303 17.44 12.98 6.96
C GLU A 303 17.52 11.45 6.92
N MET A 304 17.57 10.86 5.72
CA MET A 304 17.69 9.40 5.55
C MET A 304 19.02 8.89 6.12
N PHE A 305 20.14 9.58 5.90
CA PHE A 305 21.42 9.19 6.47
C PHE A 305 21.39 9.05 8.00
N ILE A 306 20.66 9.92 8.71
CA ILE A 306 20.58 9.91 10.18
C ILE A 306 19.47 8.98 10.70
N ARG A 307 18.29 9.00 10.07
CA ARG A 307 17.09 8.32 10.58
C ARG A 307 16.97 6.88 10.11
N GLU A 308 17.53 6.54 8.96
CA GLU A 308 17.39 5.20 8.38
C GLU A 308 18.59 4.31 8.76
N PRO A 309 18.38 3.24 9.53
CA PRO A 309 19.47 2.40 10.05
C PRO A 309 20.24 1.68 8.93
N ILE A 310 19.56 1.35 7.83
CA ILE A 310 20.17 0.74 6.65
C ILE A 310 21.10 1.73 5.94
N VAL A 311 20.60 2.96 5.69
CA VAL A 311 21.39 4.01 5.04
C VAL A 311 22.58 4.39 5.92
N LEU A 312 22.37 4.56 7.23
CA LEU A 312 23.44 4.86 8.18
C LEU A 312 24.54 3.80 8.16
N SER A 313 24.18 2.52 8.30
CA SER A 313 25.16 1.42 8.38
C SER A 313 25.96 1.27 7.09
N CYS A 314 25.28 1.27 5.94
CA CYS A 314 25.92 1.19 4.63
C CYS A 314 26.81 2.41 4.34
N SER A 315 26.38 3.60 4.75
CA SER A 315 27.08 4.86 4.49
C SER A 315 28.28 5.05 5.40
N LEU A 316 28.20 4.64 6.67
CA LEU A 316 29.34 4.66 7.59
C LEU A 316 30.45 3.70 7.13
N LEU A 317 30.11 2.47 6.71
CA LEU A 317 31.11 1.54 6.18
C LEU A 317 31.71 2.04 4.86
N SER A 318 30.86 2.44 3.90
CA SER A 318 31.30 2.96 2.60
C SER A 318 32.18 4.20 2.76
N GLY A 319 31.80 5.14 3.64
CA GLY A 319 32.55 6.36 3.88
C GLY A 319 33.83 6.15 4.70
N PHE A 320 33.83 5.24 5.67
CA PHE A 320 35.06 4.82 6.35
C PHE A 320 36.05 4.21 5.35
N SER A 321 35.56 3.32 4.48
CA SER A 321 36.38 2.68 3.46
C SER A 321 37.01 3.68 2.50
N ASP A 322 36.23 4.66 2.03
CA ASP A 322 36.73 5.71 1.13
C ASP A 322 37.74 6.63 1.83
N MET A 323 37.46 6.98 3.10
CA MET A 323 38.38 7.72 3.96
C MET A 323 39.76 7.05 4.05
N LEU A 324 39.86 5.71 4.08
CA LEU A 324 41.15 5.01 4.15
C LEU A 324 42.04 5.34 2.95
N ILE A 325 41.46 5.50 1.75
CA ILE A 325 42.20 5.84 0.53
C ILE A 325 42.83 7.23 0.66
N PHE A 326 42.11 8.18 1.27
CA PHE A 326 42.63 9.52 1.55
C PHE A 326 43.65 9.53 2.69
N ILE A 327 43.49 8.67 3.71
CA ILE A 327 44.52 8.45 4.74
C ILE A 327 45.80 7.88 4.11
N PHE A 328 45.69 7.00 3.12
CA PHE A 328 46.83 6.44 2.40
C PHE A 328 47.61 7.46 1.60
N LEU A 329 46.99 8.57 1.15
CA LEU A 329 47.72 9.68 0.52
C LEU A 329 48.81 10.26 1.43
N ASP A 330 48.61 10.19 2.75
CA ASP A 330 49.60 10.60 3.75
C ASP A 330 50.44 9.43 4.26
N SER A 331 49.81 8.29 4.56
CA SER A 331 50.51 7.19 5.22
C SER A 331 51.50 6.48 4.30
N PHE A 332 51.23 6.38 2.99
CA PHE A 332 52.15 5.75 2.05
C PHE A 332 53.48 6.50 1.99
N GLY A 333 53.44 7.85 2.03
CA GLY A 333 54.67 8.65 2.09
C GLY A 333 55.54 8.29 3.30
N LYS A 334 54.93 8.08 4.48
CA LYS A 334 55.64 7.71 5.71
C LYS A 334 56.11 6.26 5.71
N VAL A 335 55.25 5.33 5.28
CA VAL A 335 55.55 3.89 5.26
C VAL A 335 56.66 3.60 4.25
N PHE A 336 56.54 4.09 3.03
CA PHE A 336 57.50 3.81 1.95
C PHE A 336 58.79 4.64 2.03
N ALA A 337 58.83 5.71 2.84
CA ALA A 337 60.08 6.39 3.18
C ALA A 337 61.13 5.44 3.79
N GLN A 338 60.70 4.37 4.46
CA GLN A 338 61.61 3.35 5.02
C GLN A 338 62.40 2.57 3.95
N TRP A 339 61.95 2.57 2.70
CA TRP A 339 62.65 1.94 1.55
C TRP A 339 63.19 2.99 0.56
N ASP A 340 63.39 4.23 1.00
CA ASP A 340 63.91 5.35 0.20
C ASP A 340 63.09 5.66 -1.07
N PHE A 341 61.78 5.37 -1.04
CA PHE A 341 60.90 5.66 -2.18
C PHE A 341 60.82 7.17 -2.43
N GLN A 342 61.08 7.55 -3.67
CA GLN A 342 60.89 8.90 -4.17
C GLN A 342 59.39 9.22 -4.35
N THR A 343 59.03 10.49 -4.44
CA THR A 343 57.63 10.95 -4.58
C THR A 343 56.87 10.24 -5.70
N TYR A 344 57.48 10.09 -6.89
CA TYR A 344 56.84 9.36 -8.00
C TYR A 344 56.67 7.86 -7.71
N GLN A 345 57.57 7.23 -6.93
CA GLN A 345 57.47 5.82 -6.55
C GLN A 345 56.37 5.59 -5.52
N VAL A 346 56.20 6.53 -4.59
CA VAL A 346 55.04 6.57 -3.67
C VAL A 346 53.74 6.75 -4.47
N GLY A 347 53.73 7.61 -5.48
CA GLY A 347 52.60 7.73 -6.42
C GLY A 347 52.31 6.41 -7.15
N LEU A 348 53.32 5.70 -7.61
CA LEU A 348 53.18 4.39 -8.28
C LEU A 348 52.70 3.27 -7.34
N ALA A 349 52.92 3.37 -6.03
CA ALA A 349 52.36 2.41 -5.07
C ALA A 349 50.82 2.32 -5.17
N PHE A 350 50.15 3.43 -5.51
CA PHE A 350 48.70 3.46 -5.72
C PHE A 350 48.23 2.66 -6.95
N VAL A 351 49.13 2.25 -7.86
CA VAL A 351 48.77 1.32 -8.94
C VAL A 351 48.28 -0.02 -8.39
N SER A 352 48.76 -0.44 -7.22
CA SER A 352 48.23 -1.63 -6.53
C SER A 352 46.74 -1.51 -6.21
N ILE A 353 46.29 -0.33 -5.78
CA ILE A 353 44.89 0.01 -5.49
C ILE A 353 44.09 0.14 -6.81
N LEU A 354 44.69 0.70 -7.86
CA LEU A 354 44.02 0.80 -9.16
C LEU A 354 43.76 -0.58 -9.78
N ILE A 355 44.74 -1.48 -9.72
CA ILE A 355 44.61 -2.87 -10.17
C ILE A 355 43.56 -3.59 -9.34
N SER A 356 43.54 -3.39 -8.02
CA SER A 356 42.55 -4.04 -7.17
C SER A 356 41.13 -3.55 -7.40
N TYR A 357 40.90 -2.28 -7.74
CA TYR A 357 39.59 -1.81 -8.19
C TYR A 357 39.13 -2.50 -9.47
N PHE A 358 40.04 -2.69 -10.44
CA PHE A 358 39.72 -3.45 -11.64
C PHE A 358 39.38 -4.91 -11.33
N LEU A 359 40.18 -5.57 -10.46
CA LEU A 359 39.90 -6.95 -10.01
C LEU A 359 38.57 -7.03 -9.24
N GLY A 360 38.29 -6.06 -8.38
CA GLY A 360 37.02 -5.90 -7.68
C GLY A 360 35.87 -5.83 -8.67
N TRP A 361 35.94 -4.94 -9.66
CA TRP A 361 34.91 -4.80 -10.71
C TRP A 361 34.69 -6.09 -11.49
N VAL A 362 35.77 -6.72 -11.97
CA VAL A 362 35.70 -8.00 -12.70
C VAL A 362 35.08 -9.10 -11.84
N SER A 363 35.36 -9.13 -10.53
CA SER A 363 34.81 -10.15 -9.62
C SER A 363 33.29 -10.11 -9.50
N PHE A 364 32.65 -8.96 -9.74
CA PHE A 364 31.19 -8.82 -9.72
C PHE A 364 30.53 -9.27 -11.04
N LEU A 365 31.25 -9.35 -12.16
CA LEU A 365 30.65 -9.71 -13.47
C LEU A 365 30.01 -11.12 -13.48
N PRO A 366 30.66 -12.18 -12.94
CA PRO A 366 30.02 -13.49 -12.82
C PRO A 366 28.80 -13.47 -11.91
N PHE A 367 28.83 -12.64 -10.87
CA PHE A 367 27.75 -12.49 -9.91
C PHE A 367 26.54 -11.77 -10.52
N PHE A 368 26.74 -10.68 -11.26
CA PHE A 368 25.69 -10.01 -12.03
C PHE A 368 25.04 -10.98 -13.02
N ARG A 369 25.86 -11.76 -13.75
CA ARG A 369 25.36 -12.78 -14.67
C ARG A 369 24.54 -13.84 -13.95
N ARG A 370 24.95 -14.28 -12.76
CA ARG A 370 24.19 -15.27 -11.96
C ARG A 370 22.84 -14.71 -11.54
N GLN A 371 22.77 -13.46 -11.08
CA GLN A 371 21.51 -12.80 -10.71
C GLN A 371 20.60 -12.61 -11.94
N GLU A 372 21.16 -12.16 -13.05
CA GLU A 372 20.44 -12.01 -14.32
C GLU A 372 19.84 -13.34 -14.79
N LEU A 373 20.59 -14.44 -14.68
CA LEU A 373 20.10 -15.78 -15.01
C LEU A 373 19.01 -16.26 -14.06
N LYS A 374 19.06 -15.92 -12.76
CA LYS A 374 17.97 -16.22 -11.81
C LYS A 374 16.69 -15.46 -12.19
N ARG A 375 16.79 -14.15 -12.47
CA ARG A 375 15.65 -13.31 -12.90
C ARG A 375 15.03 -13.81 -14.22
N LYS A 376 15.87 -14.16 -15.21
CA LYS A 376 15.43 -14.75 -16.49
C LYS A 376 14.69 -16.09 -16.35
N ARG A 377 14.81 -16.76 -15.20
CA ARG A 377 14.08 -18.00 -14.87
C ARG A 377 12.80 -17.76 -14.08
N GLY A 378 12.38 -16.50 -13.89
CA GLY A 378 11.18 -16.15 -13.11
C GLY A 378 11.36 -16.26 -11.59
N VAL A 379 12.60 -16.39 -11.10
CA VAL A 379 12.88 -16.47 -9.66
C VAL A 379 13.00 -15.06 -9.10
N PHE A 380 12.14 -14.71 -8.13
CA PHE A 380 12.24 -13.46 -7.38
C PHE A 380 13.59 -13.39 -6.64
N VAL A 381 14.31 -12.27 -6.81
CA VAL A 381 15.62 -12.04 -6.17
C VAL A 381 15.46 -10.94 -5.12
N PRO A 382 15.50 -11.26 -3.82
CA PRO A 382 15.37 -10.25 -2.77
C PRO A 382 16.54 -9.25 -2.80
N PRO A 383 16.35 -8.00 -2.33
CA PRO A 383 17.43 -7.01 -2.26
C PRO A 383 18.68 -7.49 -1.52
N GLU A 384 18.53 -8.28 -0.46
CA GLU A 384 19.63 -8.82 0.36
C GLU A 384 20.58 -9.72 -0.44
N GLU A 385 20.10 -10.38 -1.50
CA GLU A 385 20.97 -11.16 -2.40
C GLU A 385 22.03 -10.28 -3.08
N ARG A 386 21.81 -8.95 -3.22
CA ARG A 386 22.82 -8.01 -3.75
C ARG A 386 24.02 -7.85 -2.82
N LEU A 387 23.87 -8.12 -1.51
CA LEU A 387 24.95 -8.10 -0.53
C LEU A 387 25.73 -9.42 -0.44
N TYR A 388 25.31 -10.49 -1.12
CA TYR A 388 25.94 -11.81 -0.98
C TYR A 388 27.44 -11.81 -1.28
N TRP A 389 27.84 -11.17 -2.39
CA TRP A 389 29.26 -11.08 -2.75
C TRP A 389 30.05 -10.18 -1.79
N LEU A 390 29.36 -9.22 -1.15
CA LEU A 390 29.96 -8.34 -0.16
C LEU A 390 30.36 -9.08 1.12
N LEU A 391 29.66 -10.14 1.51
CA LEU A 391 30.02 -10.94 2.71
C LEU A 391 31.44 -11.51 2.65
N TRP A 392 31.93 -11.80 1.44
CA TRP A 392 33.26 -12.37 1.22
C TRP A 392 34.32 -11.30 0.98
N THR A 393 33.92 -10.16 0.39
CA THR A 393 34.84 -9.10 -0.01
C THR A 393 35.00 -8.00 1.05
N ALA A 394 33.99 -7.74 1.88
CA ALA A 394 34.10 -6.78 2.99
C ALA A 394 35.14 -7.17 4.05
N PRO A 395 35.26 -8.45 4.49
CA PRO A 395 36.33 -8.85 5.41
C PRO A 395 37.74 -8.59 4.88
N LEU A 396 37.94 -8.51 3.56
CA LEU A 396 39.23 -8.18 2.97
C LEU A 396 39.72 -6.78 3.36
N GLU A 397 38.83 -5.86 3.75
CA GLU A 397 39.21 -4.55 4.26
C GLU A 397 39.95 -4.66 5.60
N ALA A 398 39.38 -5.38 6.56
CA ALA A 398 40.02 -5.60 7.86
C ALA A 398 41.29 -6.45 7.72
N ILE A 399 41.23 -7.53 6.94
CA ILE A 399 42.40 -8.39 6.67
C ILE A 399 43.51 -7.59 6.00
N GLY A 400 43.15 -6.75 5.03
CA GLY A 400 44.06 -5.85 4.34
C GLY A 400 44.69 -4.83 5.30
N LEU A 401 43.92 -4.22 6.20
CA LEU A 401 44.47 -3.27 7.18
C LEU A 401 45.37 -3.93 8.22
N PHE A 402 45.01 -5.10 8.76
CA PHE A 402 45.87 -5.86 9.67
C PHE A 402 47.16 -6.30 8.97
N GLY A 403 47.06 -6.78 7.73
CA GLY A 403 48.22 -7.19 6.95
C GLY A 403 49.11 -6.01 6.55
N PHE A 404 48.54 -4.89 6.11
CA PHE A 404 49.28 -3.66 5.80
C PHE A 404 50.02 -3.16 7.03
N SER A 405 49.32 -3.13 8.18
CA SER A 405 49.89 -2.77 9.47
C SER A 405 51.12 -3.61 9.81
N TRP A 406 50.97 -4.93 9.85
CA TRP A 406 52.04 -5.86 10.28
C TRP A 406 53.05 -6.20 9.18
N THR A 407 52.99 -5.50 8.05
CA THR A 407 54.04 -5.52 7.01
C THR A 407 54.67 -4.14 6.80
N SER A 408 54.29 -3.14 7.58
CA SER A 408 54.86 -1.79 7.55
C SER A 408 56.12 -1.63 8.40
N PHE A 409 56.66 -2.72 8.98
CA PHE A 409 57.85 -2.71 9.84
C PHE A 409 59.17 -2.30 9.15
N GLY A 410 59.17 -2.18 7.82
CA GLY A 410 60.32 -1.74 7.06
C GLY A 410 61.39 -2.81 6.80
N PRO A 411 62.51 -2.43 6.16
CA PRO A 411 63.63 -3.32 5.89
C PRO A 411 64.38 -3.75 7.16
N ASP A 412 64.25 -3.03 8.28
CA ASP A 412 64.86 -3.36 9.57
C ASP A 412 64.41 -4.72 10.15
N ARG A 413 63.27 -5.25 9.68
CA ARG A 413 62.75 -6.58 10.02
C ARG A 413 62.68 -7.53 8.81
N ASP A 414 63.51 -7.30 7.79
CA ASP A 414 63.58 -8.09 6.55
C ASP A 414 62.24 -8.19 5.77
N VAL A 415 61.36 -7.18 5.90
CA VAL A 415 60.09 -7.15 5.16
C VAL A 415 60.28 -6.46 3.81
N HIS A 416 59.84 -7.14 2.74
CA HIS A 416 59.90 -6.60 1.38
C HIS A 416 58.78 -5.56 1.15
N TRP A 417 59.08 -4.45 0.49
CA TRP A 417 58.14 -3.34 0.19
C TRP A 417 56.87 -3.78 -0.56
N ILE A 418 56.90 -4.92 -1.26
CA ILE A 418 55.73 -5.46 -1.97
C ILE A 418 54.66 -6.01 -1.01
N ALA A 419 55.05 -6.45 0.19
CA ALA A 419 54.14 -7.03 1.16
C ALA A 419 53.02 -6.06 1.57
N PRO A 420 53.30 -4.81 2.01
CA PRO A 420 52.24 -3.84 2.28
C PRO A 420 51.40 -3.51 1.05
N LEU A 421 51.97 -3.54 -0.17
CA LEU A 421 51.19 -3.30 -1.40
C LEU A 421 50.18 -4.41 -1.72
N ILE A 422 50.51 -5.67 -1.43
CA ILE A 422 49.58 -6.80 -1.60
C ILE A 422 48.37 -6.61 -0.67
N PHE A 423 48.61 -6.18 0.56
CA PHE A 423 47.53 -5.91 1.52
C PHE A 423 46.75 -4.64 1.18
N ALA A 424 47.41 -3.58 0.68
CA ALA A 424 46.73 -2.41 0.12
C ALA A 424 45.83 -2.78 -1.07
N ALA A 425 46.25 -3.74 -1.91
CA ALA A 425 45.40 -4.26 -2.96
C ALA A 425 44.13 -4.92 -2.40
N LEU A 426 44.22 -5.72 -1.32
CA LEU A 426 43.03 -6.28 -0.66
C LEU A 426 42.06 -5.20 -0.16
N ILE A 427 42.59 -4.12 0.41
CA ILE A 427 41.78 -2.96 0.84
C ILE A 427 41.07 -2.34 -0.35
N GLY A 428 41.75 -2.17 -1.49
CA GLY A 428 41.11 -1.65 -2.70
C GLY A 428 40.02 -2.58 -3.28
N ILE A 429 40.21 -3.91 -3.25
CA ILE A 429 39.15 -4.87 -3.63
C ILE A 429 37.91 -4.65 -2.75
N ALA A 430 38.13 -4.56 -1.44
CA ALA A 430 37.06 -4.38 -0.46
C ALA A 430 36.37 -3.01 -0.62
N ASN A 431 37.14 -1.94 -0.83
CA ASN A 431 36.61 -0.58 -0.99
C ASN A 431 35.71 -0.46 -2.21
N TYR A 432 36.12 -1.00 -3.37
CA TYR A 432 35.23 -1.07 -4.54
C TYR A 432 33.99 -1.92 -4.24
N ALA A 433 34.15 -3.09 -3.62
CA ALA A 433 33.05 -4.00 -3.35
C ALA A 433 32.01 -3.40 -2.40
N ILE A 434 32.45 -2.75 -1.32
CA ILE A 434 31.62 -2.03 -0.36
C ILE A 434 30.85 -0.94 -1.08
N TYR A 435 31.54 -0.12 -1.90
CA TYR A 435 30.87 0.96 -2.61
C TYR A 435 29.79 0.43 -3.56
N MET A 436 30.15 -0.53 -4.42
CA MET A 436 29.25 -1.10 -5.41
C MET A 436 28.04 -1.77 -4.75
N ALA A 437 28.27 -2.68 -3.80
CA ALA A 437 27.19 -3.47 -3.21
C ALA A 437 26.28 -2.65 -2.29
N THR A 438 26.79 -1.64 -1.57
CA THR A 438 25.95 -0.78 -0.72
C THR A 438 25.03 0.10 -1.56
N ILE A 439 25.53 0.71 -2.65
CA ILE A 439 24.70 1.47 -3.60
C ILE A 439 23.68 0.56 -4.26
N ASP A 440 24.11 -0.60 -4.78
CA ASP A 440 23.22 -1.54 -5.45
C ASP A 440 22.09 -2.06 -4.53
N TYR A 441 22.42 -2.29 -3.25
CA TYR A 441 21.46 -2.67 -2.22
C TYR A 441 20.48 -1.54 -1.89
N MET A 442 20.95 -0.31 -1.69
CA MET A 442 20.06 0.83 -1.38
C MET A 442 19.12 1.15 -2.54
N VAL A 443 19.58 1.05 -3.79
CA VAL A 443 18.71 1.22 -4.97
C VAL A 443 17.59 0.18 -4.97
N ALA A 444 17.93 -1.08 -4.67
CA ALA A 444 16.94 -2.16 -4.61
C ALA A 444 16.01 -2.05 -3.40
N ALA A 445 16.50 -1.63 -2.24
CA ALA A 445 15.73 -1.53 -1.01
C ALA A 445 14.78 -0.31 -0.99
N TYR A 446 15.20 0.83 -1.58
CA TYR A 446 14.48 2.10 -1.47
C TYR A 446 13.72 2.55 -2.74
N GLY A 447 13.85 1.89 -3.90
CA GLY A 447 13.01 2.13 -5.08
C GLY A 447 12.85 3.61 -5.46
N PRO A 448 11.64 4.21 -5.45
CA PRO A 448 11.42 5.65 -5.62
C PRO A 448 12.33 6.59 -4.79
N TYR A 449 12.72 6.18 -3.58
CA TYR A 449 13.61 6.96 -2.71
C TYR A 449 15.10 6.57 -2.85
N ALA A 450 15.43 5.73 -3.84
CA ALA A 450 16.80 5.27 -4.09
C ALA A 450 17.80 6.43 -4.24
N SER A 451 17.44 7.46 -5.01
CA SER A 451 18.28 8.64 -5.25
C SER A 451 18.71 9.30 -3.94
N SER A 452 17.78 9.50 -2.99
CA SER A 452 18.07 10.10 -1.69
C SER A 452 18.84 9.17 -0.75
N ALA A 453 18.56 7.86 -0.77
CA ALA A 453 19.31 6.89 0.03
C ALA A 453 20.77 6.79 -0.43
N THR A 454 21.00 6.73 -1.76
CA THR A 454 22.35 6.73 -2.34
C THR A 454 23.07 8.06 -2.14
N GLY A 455 22.32 9.18 -2.12
CA GLY A 455 22.86 10.50 -1.82
C GLY A 455 23.43 10.60 -0.39
N GLY A 456 22.74 10.01 0.60
CA GLY A 456 23.27 9.90 1.97
C GLY A 456 24.60 9.13 2.05
N ASN A 457 24.80 8.12 1.19
CA ASN A 457 26.05 7.38 1.08
C ASN A 457 27.16 8.20 0.42
N GLY A 458 26.85 8.88 -0.70
CA GLY A 458 27.77 9.82 -1.35
C GLY A 458 28.25 10.90 -0.39
N PHE A 459 27.31 11.53 0.33
CA PHE A 459 27.60 12.49 1.38
C PHE A 459 28.59 11.95 2.43
N ALA A 460 28.34 10.76 2.98
CA ALA A 460 29.20 10.18 4.01
C ALA A 460 30.63 9.92 3.51
N ARG A 461 30.78 9.49 2.25
CA ARG A 461 32.09 9.24 1.63
C ARG A 461 32.91 10.52 1.54
N ASP A 462 32.37 11.54 0.89
CA ASP A 462 33.07 12.80 0.67
C ASP A 462 33.32 13.54 2.00
N PHE A 463 32.34 13.52 2.91
CA PHE A 463 32.45 14.19 4.20
C PHE A 463 33.51 13.55 5.11
N LEU A 464 33.50 12.22 5.25
CA LEU A 464 34.49 11.51 6.05
C LEU A 464 35.90 11.58 5.42
N ALA A 465 36.00 11.49 4.08
CA ALA A 465 37.25 11.74 3.37
C ALA A 465 37.80 13.14 3.67
N GLY A 466 36.95 14.16 3.64
CA GLY A 466 37.32 15.54 3.97
C GLY A 466 37.84 15.70 5.39
N ILE A 467 37.14 15.13 6.37
CA ILE A 467 37.56 15.15 7.78
C ILE A 467 38.91 14.42 7.94
N SER A 468 39.11 13.32 7.23
CA SER A 468 40.33 12.51 7.32
C SER A 468 41.59 13.25 6.90
N ALA A 469 41.48 14.15 5.93
CA ALA A 469 42.60 14.96 5.48
C ALA A 469 43.23 15.78 6.64
N MET A 470 42.44 16.19 7.64
CA MET A 470 42.95 16.97 8.77
C MET A 470 43.63 16.13 9.85
N PHE A 471 43.12 14.92 10.13
CA PHE A 471 43.65 14.10 11.23
C PHE A 471 44.66 13.03 10.79
N ALA A 472 44.70 12.62 9.52
CA ALA A 472 45.56 11.54 9.05
C ALA A 472 47.05 11.76 9.40
N SER A 473 47.58 12.95 9.14
CA SER A 473 48.96 13.29 9.46
C SER A 473 49.28 13.34 10.96
N PRO A 474 48.51 14.09 11.79
CA PRO A 474 48.65 14.04 13.24
C PRO A 474 48.51 12.63 13.82
N PHE A 475 47.57 11.84 13.30
CA PHE A 475 47.30 10.48 13.78
C PHE A 475 48.51 9.56 13.62
N TYR A 476 49.18 9.59 12.46
CA TYR A 476 50.39 8.78 12.25
C TYR A 476 51.63 9.38 12.94
N ASN A 477 51.73 10.70 13.11
CA ASN A 477 52.87 11.34 13.81
C ASN A 477 52.81 11.14 15.34
N HIS A 478 51.63 10.93 15.91
CA HIS A 478 51.50 10.72 17.36
C HIS A 478 52.26 9.48 17.85
N PHE A 479 52.43 8.48 16.98
CA PHE A 479 53.11 7.21 17.28
C PHE A 479 54.57 7.20 16.81
N ASP A 480 55.22 8.37 16.77
CA ASP A 480 56.64 8.52 16.41
C ASP A 480 57.54 7.58 17.24
N ASN A 481 58.55 7.00 16.58
CA ASN A 481 59.51 5.95 17.00
C ASN A 481 59.08 4.49 16.71
N ASN A 482 59.27 4.04 15.47
CA ASN A 482 59.23 2.63 15.03
C ASN A 482 57.90 1.88 15.18
N THR A 483 56.78 2.57 15.42
CA THR A 483 55.45 1.94 15.58
C THR A 483 54.41 2.39 14.55
N LEU A 484 54.75 2.37 13.26
CA LEU A 484 53.82 2.72 12.16
C LEU A 484 52.67 1.71 11.99
N GLU A 485 52.79 0.52 12.60
CA GLU A 485 51.76 -0.51 12.65
C GLU A 485 50.57 -0.13 13.55
N ILE A 486 50.77 0.66 14.61
CA ILE A 486 49.71 0.93 15.60
C ILE A 486 48.54 1.72 14.97
N PRO A 487 48.76 2.85 14.26
CA PRO A 487 47.69 3.58 13.58
C PRO A 487 46.84 2.70 12.66
N SER A 488 47.50 1.88 11.84
CA SER A 488 46.85 1.00 10.88
C SER A 488 46.10 -0.15 11.57
N THR A 489 46.61 -0.65 12.70
CA THR A 489 45.92 -1.66 13.52
C THR A 489 44.64 -1.10 14.15
N ILE A 490 44.67 0.15 14.64
CA ILE A 490 43.47 0.81 15.18
C ILE A 490 42.41 0.93 14.09
N LEU A 491 42.80 1.36 12.88
CA LEU A 491 41.89 1.41 11.73
C LEU A 491 41.34 0.02 11.37
N ALA A 492 42.15 -1.04 11.47
CA ALA A 492 41.70 -2.42 11.24
C ALA A 492 40.64 -2.88 12.26
N CYS A 493 40.80 -2.52 13.53
CA CYS A 493 39.82 -2.78 14.57
C CYS A 493 38.49 -2.06 14.30
N ILE A 494 38.55 -0.78 13.89
CA ILE A 494 37.35 -0.01 13.51
C ILE A 494 36.67 -0.64 12.30
N ALA A 495 37.42 -1.00 11.26
CA ALA A 495 36.91 -1.68 10.08
C ALA A 495 36.16 -2.97 10.45
N THR A 496 36.74 -3.77 11.34
CA THR A 496 36.14 -5.02 11.82
C THR A 496 34.77 -4.79 12.45
N VAL A 497 34.62 -3.72 13.25
CA VAL A 497 33.33 -3.36 13.86
C VAL A 497 32.33 -2.87 12.81
N LEU A 498 32.76 -2.03 11.86
CA LEU A 498 31.90 -1.48 10.82
C LEU A 498 31.44 -2.51 9.79
N ILE A 499 32.15 -3.64 9.64
CA ILE A 499 31.76 -4.75 8.78
C ILE A 499 30.58 -5.57 9.38
N ILE A 500 30.47 -5.66 10.71
CA ILE A 500 29.44 -6.49 11.39
C ILE A 500 28.01 -6.16 10.93
N PRO A 501 27.59 -4.87 10.84
CA PRO A 501 26.27 -4.50 10.33
C PRO A 501 25.93 -5.09 8.95
N ILE A 502 26.91 -5.30 8.05
CA ILE A 502 26.63 -5.90 6.73
C ILE A 502 26.18 -7.35 6.85
N PHE A 503 26.80 -8.13 7.74
CA PHE A 503 26.37 -9.49 8.02
C PHE A 503 24.97 -9.50 8.64
N LEU A 504 24.70 -8.57 9.55
CA LEU A 504 23.36 -8.41 10.15
C LEU A 504 22.31 -8.02 9.10
N LEU A 505 22.64 -7.11 8.18
CA LEU A 505 21.75 -6.70 7.09
C LEU A 505 21.50 -7.84 6.09
N TYR A 506 22.46 -8.72 5.85
CA TYR A 506 22.24 -9.87 4.98
C TYR A 506 21.35 -10.94 5.62
N PHE A 507 21.61 -11.32 6.88
CA PHE A 507 20.87 -12.40 7.54
C PHE A 507 19.52 -11.93 8.14
N TYR A 508 19.44 -10.68 8.59
CA TYR A 508 18.25 -10.10 9.26
C TYR A 508 17.65 -8.92 8.48
N GLY A 509 18.04 -8.72 7.22
CA GLY A 509 17.64 -7.57 6.40
C GLY A 509 16.14 -7.38 6.29
N GLU A 510 15.37 -8.47 6.16
CA GLU A 510 13.90 -8.40 6.12
C GLU A 510 13.32 -7.84 7.43
N SER A 511 13.85 -8.27 8.58
CA SER A 511 13.44 -7.77 9.89
C SER A 511 13.81 -6.29 10.04
N VAL A 512 15.02 -5.90 9.63
CA VAL A 512 15.46 -4.48 9.70
C VAL A 512 14.61 -3.59 8.78
N ARG A 513 14.27 -4.05 7.57
CA ARG A 513 13.37 -3.32 6.65
C ARG A 513 11.95 -3.19 7.20
N LYS A 514 11.45 -4.21 7.90
CA LYS A 514 10.17 -4.16 8.62
C LYS A 514 10.14 -3.16 9.78
N HIS A 515 11.26 -2.55 10.17
CA HIS A 515 11.29 -1.47 11.17
C HIS A 515 11.56 -0.09 10.54
N SER A 516 11.90 -0.03 9.24
CA SER A 516 12.08 1.21 8.48
C SER A 516 10.73 1.70 7.94
N LYS A 517 10.32 2.90 8.34
CA LYS A 517 9.06 3.53 7.90
C LYS A 517 9.05 3.77 6.38
N PHE A 518 10.19 4.14 5.80
CA PHE A 518 10.32 4.37 4.37
C PHE A 518 10.27 3.05 3.58
N ALA A 519 10.99 2.02 4.03
CA ALA A 519 11.00 0.71 3.35
C ALA A 519 9.64 0.00 3.39
N GLN A 520 8.87 0.16 4.48
CA GLN A 520 7.50 -0.36 4.57
C GLN A 520 6.56 0.31 3.56
N THR A 521 6.63 1.64 3.41
CA THR A 521 5.80 2.41 2.48
C THR A 521 6.04 1.97 1.03
N LEU A 522 7.31 1.73 0.69
CA LEU A 522 7.72 1.23 -0.63
C LEU A 522 7.30 -0.22 -0.89
N ALA A 523 7.33 -1.08 0.12
CA ALA A 523 6.89 -2.46 -0.02
C ALA A 523 5.39 -2.51 -0.36
N SER A 524 4.56 -1.68 0.29
CA SER A 524 3.14 -1.55 -0.06
C SER A 524 2.88 -0.98 -1.45
N GLU A 525 3.74 -0.08 -1.94
CA GLU A 525 3.65 0.47 -3.31
C GLU A 525 4.11 -0.53 -4.39
N ARG A 526 5.13 -1.35 -4.12
CA ARG A 526 5.56 -2.42 -5.05
C ARG A 526 4.55 -3.53 -5.16
N GLU A 527 3.98 -3.99 -4.05
CA GLU A 527 2.91 -4.99 -4.09
C GLU A 527 1.72 -4.50 -4.92
N THR A 528 1.35 -3.22 -4.82
CA THR A 528 0.28 -2.64 -5.65
C THR A 528 0.64 -2.45 -7.12
N THR A 529 1.93 -2.32 -7.46
CA THR A 529 2.43 -2.12 -8.84
C THR A 529 2.72 -3.44 -9.56
N ASP A 530 3.26 -4.44 -8.86
CA ASP A 530 3.46 -5.80 -9.40
C ASP A 530 2.11 -6.46 -9.72
N LEU A 531 1.08 -6.22 -8.90
CA LEU A 531 -0.30 -6.63 -9.19
C LEU A 531 -0.89 -5.93 -10.44
N ARG A 532 -0.42 -4.73 -10.79
CA ARG A 532 -0.80 -4.02 -12.02
C ARG A 532 0.00 -4.47 -13.24
N HIS A 533 1.28 -4.82 -13.11
CA HIS A 533 2.07 -5.34 -14.23
C HIS A 533 1.70 -6.78 -14.58
N GLN A 534 1.36 -7.61 -13.58
CA GLN A 534 0.85 -8.97 -13.82
C GLN A 534 -0.45 -8.93 -14.62
N SER A 535 -1.40 -8.04 -14.30
CA SER A 535 -2.62 -7.90 -15.10
C SER A 535 -2.39 -7.42 -16.55
N ILE A 536 -1.31 -6.68 -16.81
CA ILE A 536 -0.94 -6.20 -18.17
C ILE A 536 -0.17 -7.27 -18.97
N ASP A 537 0.71 -8.05 -18.33
CA ASP A 537 1.41 -9.16 -18.99
C ASP A 537 0.45 -10.33 -19.28
N ASP A 538 -0.55 -10.58 -18.43
CA ASP A 538 -1.60 -11.58 -18.66
C ASP A 538 -2.51 -11.17 -19.83
N GLN A 539 -2.88 -9.89 -19.96
CA GLN A 539 -3.59 -9.36 -21.14
C GLN A 539 -2.76 -9.44 -22.45
N ASN A 540 -1.44 -9.23 -22.37
CA ASN A 540 -0.54 -9.35 -23.53
C ASN A 540 -0.25 -10.82 -23.91
N PHE A 541 -0.26 -11.73 -22.93
CA PHE A 541 -0.18 -13.16 -23.15
C PHE A 541 -1.44 -13.65 -23.88
N ASP A 542 -2.62 -13.18 -23.49
CA ASP A 542 -3.89 -13.46 -24.19
C ASP A 542 -3.92 -12.92 -25.62
N LEU A 543 -3.33 -11.75 -25.89
CA LEU A 543 -3.20 -11.25 -27.27
C LEU A 543 -2.23 -12.09 -28.11
N ARG A 544 -1.12 -12.58 -27.52
CA ARG A 544 -0.18 -13.48 -28.21
C ARG A 544 -0.77 -14.88 -28.42
N PHE A 545 -1.55 -15.37 -27.47
CA PHE A 545 -2.27 -16.64 -27.55
C PHE A 545 -3.42 -16.57 -28.56
N THR A 546 -4.09 -15.42 -28.65
CA THR A 546 -5.10 -15.14 -29.68
C THR A 546 -4.47 -14.99 -31.06
N CYS A 547 -3.31 -14.33 -31.19
CA CYS A 547 -2.56 -14.29 -32.46
C CYS A 547 -2.02 -15.66 -32.88
N TYR A 548 -1.59 -16.48 -31.92
CA TYR A 548 -1.18 -17.87 -32.15
C TYR A 548 -2.37 -18.72 -32.61
N ASN A 549 -3.54 -18.58 -31.99
CA ASN A 549 -4.77 -19.25 -32.41
C ASN A 549 -5.27 -18.75 -33.78
N ILE A 550 -5.10 -17.47 -34.11
CA ILE A 550 -5.44 -16.93 -35.43
C ILE A 550 -4.48 -17.47 -36.52
N LEU A 551 -3.19 -17.64 -36.22
CA LEU A 551 -2.23 -18.25 -37.14
C LEU A 551 -2.43 -19.77 -37.30
N VAL A 552 -2.88 -20.47 -36.26
CA VAL A 552 -3.31 -21.89 -36.30
C VAL A 552 -4.64 -22.05 -37.05
N TYR A 553 -5.50 -21.03 -37.07
CA TYR A 553 -6.74 -21.02 -37.84
C TYR A 553 -6.55 -20.82 -39.36
N ILE A 554 -5.34 -20.47 -39.80
CA ILE A 554 -4.98 -20.39 -41.22
C ILE A 554 -4.11 -21.61 -41.57
N ASN A 555 -4.77 -22.71 -41.92
CA ASN A 555 -4.22 -24.02 -42.32
C ASN A 555 -2.77 -23.98 -42.90
N PHE A 556 -1.77 -24.18 -42.04
CA PHE A 556 -0.41 -24.56 -42.46
C PHE A 556 0.01 -25.83 -41.71
N ASP A 557 0.53 -26.79 -42.46
CA ASP A 557 0.81 -28.17 -42.05
C ASP A 557 1.79 -28.29 -40.87
N ASP A 558 1.41 -29.05 -39.83
CA ASP A 558 2.08 -29.16 -38.52
C ASP A 558 3.45 -29.87 -38.54
N SER A 559 3.87 -30.44 -39.68
CA SER A 559 5.12 -31.19 -39.77
C SER A 559 6.37 -30.32 -39.98
N LEU A 560 6.22 -29.07 -40.41
CA LEU A 560 7.35 -28.16 -40.64
C LEU A 560 7.68 -27.30 -39.40
N ILE A 561 6.71 -27.06 -38.51
CA ILE A 561 6.84 -26.13 -37.38
C ILE A 561 7.60 -26.78 -36.20
N ALA A 562 7.50 -28.09 -36.04
CA ALA A 562 8.18 -28.81 -34.96
C ALA A 562 9.71 -28.89 -35.13
N CYS A 563 10.25 -28.65 -36.33
CA CYS A 563 11.68 -28.77 -36.60
C CYS A 563 12.47 -27.46 -36.38
N GLU A 564 11.85 -26.27 -36.51
CA GLU A 564 12.57 -24.99 -36.37
C GLU A 564 12.40 -24.27 -35.01
N MET A 565 11.49 -24.69 -34.14
CA MET A 565 11.24 -23.97 -32.87
C MET A 565 12.30 -24.14 -31.76
N ARG A 566 13.45 -24.78 -32.03
CA ARG A 566 14.60 -24.74 -31.09
C ARG A 566 15.50 -23.51 -31.23
N HIS A 567 15.27 -22.62 -32.19
CA HIS A 567 16.12 -21.46 -32.39
C HIS A 567 15.38 -20.21 -32.87
N ILE A 568 14.75 -19.42 -31.98
CA ILE A 568 14.58 -17.96 -32.19
C ILE A 568 14.50 -17.24 -30.84
N ALA A 569 15.50 -16.39 -30.58
CA ALA A 569 15.44 -15.26 -29.66
C ALA A 569 16.18 -14.08 -30.32
N SER A 570 15.48 -13.19 -31.02
CA SER A 570 15.84 -11.75 -31.17
C SER A 570 14.82 -10.99 -32.05
N PRO A 571 14.60 -9.67 -31.84
CA PRO A 571 13.57 -8.89 -32.53
C PRO A 571 13.96 -8.34 -33.93
N GLN A 572 15.18 -8.58 -34.42
CA GLN A 572 15.72 -7.83 -35.57
C GLN A 572 15.47 -8.44 -36.97
N ARG A 573 14.78 -9.59 -37.11
CA ARG A 573 14.54 -10.23 -38.41
C ARG A 573 13.11 -10.11 -38.97
N HIS A 574 12.19 -9.51 -38.22
CA HIS A 574 10.77 -9.44 -38.61
C HIS A 574 10.51 -8.60 -39.89
N ARG A 575 11.34 -7.58 -40.18
CA ARG A 575 11.18 -6.73 -41.37
C ARG A 575 11.62 -7.37 -42.69
N LYS A 576 12.35 -8.49 -42.68
CA LYS A 576 12.86 -9.15 -43.91
C LYS A 576 11.97 -10.30 -44.40
N MET A 577 11.05 -10.77 -43.57
CA MET A 577 10.16 -11.89 -43.91
C MET A 577 8.91 -11.41 -44.65
N ILE A 578 8.43 -10.20 -44.34
CA ILE A 578 7.26 -9.58 -44.99
C ILE A 578 7.53 -9.26 -46.48
N SER A 579 8.80 -9.06 -46.89
CA SER A 579 9.12 -8.82 -48.31
C SER A 579 9.29 -10.08 -49.15
N LEU A 580 9.20 -11.28 -48.57
CA LEU A 580 9.43 -12.56 -49.25
C LEU A 580 8.14 -13.36 -49.48
N VAL A 581 7.04 -12.98 -48.82
CA VAL A 581 5.75 -13.67 -48.93
C VAL A 581 4.95 -13.22 -50.17
N ASP A 582 5.29 -12.08 -50.78
CA ASP A 582 4.66 -11.55 -52.00
C ASP A 582 5.08 -12.28 -53.30
N GLN A 583 5.80 -13.41 -53.25
CA GLN A 583 6.43 -14.02 -54.44
C GLN A 583 6.11 -15.49 -54.76
N LEU A 584 5.11 -16.14 -54.13
CA LEU A 584 4.84 -17.56 -54.43
C LEU A 584 3.52 -17.83 -55.17
N PRO A 585 3.51 -18.66 -56.25
CA PRO A 585 2.34 -18.85 -57.12
C PRO A 585 1.41 -19.98 -56.67
N SER A 586 0.15 -19.86 -57.07
CA SER A 586 -0.98 -20.74 -56.76
C SER A 586 -0.97 -22.04 -57.58
N SER A 587 -0.26 -23.07 -57.12
CA SER A 587 -0.53 -24.45 -57.55
C SER A 587 0.17 -25.46 -56.63
N MET A 588 -0.58 -26.12 -55.74
CA MET A 588 -0.48 -27.56 -55.44
C MET A 588 -1.32 -27.91 -54.21
N ILE A 589 -2.49 -28.48 -54.47
CA ILE A 589 -3.30 -29.28 -53.54
C ILE A 589 -3.34 -30.68 -54.15
N SER A 590 -2.87 -31.70 -53.43
CA SER A 590 -3.52 -33.03 -53.38
C SER A 590 -2.72 -34.05 -52.55
N GLU A 591 -3.49 -34.87 -51.84
CA GLU A 591 -3.30 -36.30 -51.53
C GLU A 591 -2.78 -36.78 -50.16
N GLU A 592 -3.65 -37.63 -49.59
CA GLU A 592 -3.43 -38.74 -48.64
C GLU A 592 -3.43 -38.51 -47.12
N THR A 593 -4.64 -38.63 -46.56
CA THR A 593 -4.91 -39.33 -45.31
C THR A 593 -4.72 -40.85 -45.48
N SER A 594 -3.98 -41.54 -44.58
CA SER A 594 -4.27 -42.92 -44.11
C SER A 594 -3.15 -43.52 -43.22
N LYS A 595 -3.57 -44.13 -42.08
CA LYS A 595 -2.94 -45.22 -41.25
C LYS A 595 -2.58 -44.92 -39.78
N ALA A 596 -3.59 -45.09 -38.93
CA ALA A 596 -3.72 -46.09 -37.84
C ALA A 596 -2.58 -46.41 -36.83
N ASN A 597 -2.86 -46.13 -35.55
CA ASN A 597 -2.87 -47.02 -34.36
C ASN A 597 -1.78 -48.11 -34.14
N LYS A 598 -1.06 -48.05 -32.99
CA LYS A 598 -1.03 -49.05 -31.88
C LYS A 598 0.10 -48.78 -30.84
N ARG A 599 -0.21 -48.98 -29.54
CA ARG A 599 0.72 -49.02 -28.38
C ARG A 599 1.58 -50.32 -28.37
N PRO A 600 2.63 -50.42 -27.51
CA PRO A 600 2.48 -51.21 -26.26
C PRO A 600 3.29 -50.75 -25.01
N LYS A 601 2.91 -51.32 -23.84
CA LYS A 601 3.56 -51.27 -22.50
C LYS A 601 4.74 -52.27 -22.40
N ILE A 602 5.68 -52.11 -21.43
CA ILE A 602 6.11 -53.09 -20.38
C ILE A 602 7.46 -52.78 -19.65
N VAL A 603 7.40 -52.80 -18.29
CA VAL A 603 8.35 -53.29 -17.24
C VAL A 603 9.40 -52.41 -16.51
N ARG A 604 9.36 -52.62 -15.18
CA ARG A 604 10.17 -52.18 -14.01
C ARG A 604 11.57 -52.82 -13.92
N ALA A 605 12.53 -52.12 -13.30
CA ALA A 605 13.48 -52.64 -12.30
C ALA A 605 14.11 -51.46 -11.50
N GLY A 606 14.25 -51.60 -10.18
CA GLY A 606 14.49 -50.50 -9.24
C GLY A 606 15.89 -50.43 -8.59
N PHE A 607 16.02 -49.53 -7.61
CA PHE A 607 17.01 -49.58 -6.52
C PHE A 607 16.47 -48.83 -5.28
N GLN A 608 16.33 -49.55 -4.17
CA GLN A 608 16.11 -49.04 -2.81
C GLN A 608 17.45 -48.87 -2.08
N ARG A 609 17.63 -47.78 -1.32
CA ARG A 609 18.27 -47.73 0.01
C ARG A 609 17.74 -46.52 0.82
N PRO A 610 17.51 -46.63 2.14
CA PRO A 610 16.97 -45.56 2.99
C PRO A 610 18.08 -44.73 3.67
N SER A 611 17.86 -43.43 3.85
CA SER A 611 18.80 -42.49 4.50
C SER A 611 18.48 -42.28 5.98
N TYR A 612 19.43 -42.65 6.84
CA TYR A 612 19.93 -42.08 8.13
C TYR A 612 19.00 -41.29 9.10
N VAL A 613 17.96 -40.62 8.62
CA VAL A 613 17.04 -39.78 9.41
C VAL A 613 16.09 -40.63 10.26
N SER A 614 15.60 -41.74 9.71
CA SER A 614 14.65 -42.62 10.40
C SER A 614 15.26 -43.41 11.58
N GLU A 615 16.59 -43.53 11.63
CA GLU A 615 17.29 -44.24 12.72
C GLU A 615 17.61 -43.32 13.91
N LEU A 616 17.69 -42.00 13.68
CA LEU A 616 17.85 -40.98 14.71
C LEU A 616 16.54 -40.69 15.43
N GLU A 617 15.42 -40.66 14.70
CA GLU A 617 14.08 -40.45 15.29
C GLU A 617 13.67 -41.58 16.23
N LEU A 618 14.13 -42.80 15.96
CA LEU A 618 13.83 -43.97 16.78
C LEU A 618 14.72 -44.06 18.04
N LYS A 619 15.94 -43.49 17.99
CA LYS A 619 16.84 -43.39 19.16
C LYS A 619 16.45 -42.26 20.11
N LEU A 620 15.88 -41.17 19.59
CA LEU A 620 15.39 -40.04 20.40
C LEU A 620 14.10 -40.33 21.18
N ARG A 621 13.30 -41.32 20.74
CA ARG A 621 12.07 -41.71 21.43
C ARG A 621 12.27 -42.49 22.74
N ASN A 622 13.47 -43.02 23.00
CA ASN A 622 13.68 -44.01 24.06
C ASN A 622 14.57 -43.53 25.24
N SER A 623 14.87 -42.24 25.37
CA SER A 623 15.65 -41.74 26.53
C SER A 623 14.78 -40.95 27.51
N GLU A 624 14.01 -41.64 28.34
CA GLU A 624 13.18 -41.05 29.41
C GLU A 624 14.00 -40.50 30.60
N GLY A 625 15.33 -40.62 30.59
CA GLY A 625 16.20 -40.22 31.70
C GLY A 625 16.62 -38.74 31.74
N LEU A 626 16.50 -37.96 30.65
CA LEU A 626 17.06 -36.60 30.61
C LEU A 626 16.13 -35.50 31.15
N ASN A 627 14.83 -35.77 31.31
CA ASN A 627 13.86 -34.73 31.68
C ASN A 627 13.95 -34.34 33.17
N GLU A 628 14.35 -35.29 34.01
CA GLU A 628 14.37 -35.09 35.47
C GLU A 628 15.70 -34.51 35.97
N ASP A 629 16.80 -34.76 35.26
CA ASP A 629 18.07 -34.05 35.50
C ASP A 629 18.00 -32.58 35.06
N TYR A 630 17.19 -32.26 34.03
CA TYR A 630 16.99 -30.89 33.55
C TYR A 630 16.09 -30.07 34.49
N LYS A 631 15.07 -30.68 35.09
CA LYS A 631 14.24 -30.07 36.14
C LYS A 631 15.03 -29.78 37.42
N ASN A 632 15.87 -30.73 37.86
CA ASN A 632 16.71 -30.56 39.04
C ASN A 632 17.80 -29.48 38.86
N LEU A 633 18.19 -29.19 37.62
CA LEU A 633 19.09 -28.08 37.27
C LEU A 633 18.36 -26.72 37.28
N LEU A 634 17.09 -26.67 36.86
CA LEU A 634 16.29 -25.43 36.83
C LEU A 634 15.85 -24.96 38.22
N GLU A 635 15.57 -25.86 39.15
CA GLU A 635 15.24 -25.49 40.54
C GLU A 635 16.44 -24.93 41.33
N LYS A 636 17.67 -25.15 40.85
CA LYS A 636 18.91 -24.66 41.47
C LYS A 636 19.31 -23.22 41.10
N PHE A 637 18.68 -22.61 40.09
CA PHE A 637 19.14 -21.33 39.52
C PHE A 637 18.07 -20.21 39.45
N VAL A 638 16.94 -20.34 40.16
CA VAL A 638 15.95 -19.25 40.26
C VAL A 638 16.13 -18.49 41.59
N PRO A 639 16.51 -17.19 41.57
CA PRO A 639 16.57 -16.37 42.78
C PRO A 639 15.16 -16.13 43.36
N GLN A 640 15.01 -16.30 44.68
CA GLN A 640 13.74 -16.20 45.42
C GLN A 640 13.14 -14.78 45.57
N GLU A 641 13.70 -13.74 44.95
CA GLU A 641 13.32 -12.34 45.23
C GLU A 641 12.26 -11.72 44.30
N VAL A 642 11.73 -12.44 43.31
CA VAL A 642 10.76 -11.84 42.35
C VAL A 642 9.28 -12.06 42.73
N THR A 643 9.00 -12.78 43.82
CA THR A 643 7.62 -13.14 44.19
C THR A 643 6.90 -12.18 45.15
N GLU A 644 7.57 -11.12 45.64
CA GLU A 644 6.95 -10.15 46.58
C GLU A 644 6.63 -8.76 45.97
N SER A 645 7.18 -8.38 44.81
CA SER A 645 6.87 -7.07 44.20
C SER A 645 5.54 -7.00 43.44
N ALA A 646 4.85 -8.12 43.22
CA ALA A 646 3.55 -8.16 42.54
C ALA A 646 2.34 -7.88 43.46
N LYS A 647 2.54 -7.67 44.77
CA LYS A 647 1.44 -7.44 45.75
C LYS A 647 1.36 -6.02 46.34
N ARG A 648 2.20 -5.05 45.92
CA ARG A 648 2.18 -3.66 46.44
C ARG A 648 1.97 -2.57 45.38
N LYS A 649 0.95 -2.70 44.53
CA LYS A 649 0.51 -1.61 43.63
C LYS A 649 -1.01 -1.38 43.62
N TRP A 650 -1.67 -1.63 44.75
CA TRP A 650 -3.07 -1.26 45.01
C TRP A 650 -3.15 -0.44 46.31
N SER A 651 -2.54 0.74 46.29
CA SER A 651 -2.78 1.85 47.24
C SER A 651 -1.80 2.98 46.88
N GLY A 652 -2.20 3.86 45.97
CA GLY A 652 -1.36 4.99 45.59
C GLY A 652 -2.08 5.85 44.57
N SER A 653 -2.58 7.00 45.03
CA SER A 653 -3.10 8.10 44.23
C SER A 653 -2.14 8.43 43.07
N SER A 654 -2.68 8.45 41.85
CA SER A 654 -1.92 8.77 40.64
C SER A 654 -1.54 10.27 40.64
N PRO A 655 -0.30 10.65 40.23
CA PRO A 655 0.03 12.05 40.01
C PRO A 655 -0.68 12.55 38.74
N SER A 656 -1.19 13.76 38.84
CA SER A 656 -1.83 14.54 37.78
C SER A 656 -0.89 14.75 36.59
N PHE A 657 -1.25 14.15 35.44
CA PHE A 657 -0.67 14.52 34.15
C PHE A 657 -1.44 15.75 33.63
N GLN A 658 -0.86 16.94 33.76
CA GLN A 658 -1.33 18.12 33.04
C GLN A 658 -1.08 17.90 31.54
N LYS A 659 -2.12 17.54 30.79
CA LYS A 659 -2.16 17.72 29.33
C LYS A 659 -2.89 19.03 29.04
N HIS A 660 -2.25 19.89 28.26
CA HIS A 660 -2.83 21.09 27.70
C HIS A 660 -4.17 20.78 27.00
N SER A 661 -5.15 21.63 27.26
CA SER A 661 -6.49 21.62 26.69
C SER A 661 -6.49 22.01 25.22
N GLU A 662 -7.50 21.49 24.49
CA GLU A 662 -7.92 21.89 23.14
C GLU A 662 -7.03 21.48 21.95
N ALA A 663 -6.79 20.17 21.83
CA ALA A 663 -6.96 19.41 20.59
C ALA A 663 -6.85 17.93 20.96
N ALA A 664 -7.95 17.18 20.88
CA ALA A 664 -7.88 15.74 21.06
C ALA A 664 -6.96 15.17 19.97
N ASP A 665 -5.86 14.51 20.35
CA ASP A 665 -5.06 13.70 19.44
C ASP A 665 -5.94 12.56 18.90
N ILE A 666 -6.59 12.81 17.76
CA ILE A 666 -7.47 11.88 17.06
C ILE A 666 -6.56 10.89 16.30
N HIS A 667 -6.17 9.78 16.92
CA HIS A 667 -5.60 8.65 16.18
C HIS A 667 -6.63 8.09 15.18
N ASP A 668 -6.30 7.94 13.91
CA ASP A 668 -7.23 7.65 12.81
C ASP A 668 -7.84 6.23 12.77
N GLY A 669 -7.38 5.33 13.64
CA GLY A 669 -7.86 3.96 13.78
C GLY A 669 -6.98 3.16 14.74
N PHE A 670 -7.25 1.86 14.89
CA PHE A 670 -6.56 1.00 15.84
C PHE A 670 -6.21 -0.36 15.23
N TYR A 671 -5.10 -0.93 15.71
CA TYR A 671 -4.58 -2.24 15.31
C TYR A 671 -4.89 -3.27 16.38
N VAL A 672 -5.34 -4.45 15.95
CA VAL A 672 -5.83 -5.50 16.84
C VAL A 672 -4.96 -6.74 16.71
N ASP A 673 -4.43 -7.22 17.84
CA ASP A 673 -3.72 -8.51 17.92
C ASP A 673 -4.70 -9.69 17.88
N GLU A 674 -4.57 -10.54 16.85
CA GLU A 674 -5.44 -11.69 16.62
C GLU A 674 -5.22 -12.85 17.62
N SER A 675 -4.11 -12.88 18.37
CA SER A 675 -3.81 -13.97 19.29
C SER A 675 -4.72 -14.02 20.53
N MET A 676 -5.39 -12.90 20.85
CA MET A 676 -6.15 -12.76 22.10
C MET A 676 -7.61 -13.25 21.99
N GLU A 677 -8.16 -13.36 20.78
CA GLU A 677 -9.55 -13.82 20.56
C GLU A 677 -9.70 -15.36 20.57
N ASN A 678 -8.60 -16.10 20.39
CA ASN A 678 -8.63 -17.57 20.32
C ASN A 678 -8.96 -18.26 21.66
N CYS A 679 -9.93 -19.19 21.62
CA CYS A 679 -10.09 -20.21 22.66
C CYS A 679 -8.95 -21.24 22.53
N ARG A 680 -7.89 -21.16 23.34
CA ARG A 680 -6.98 -22.31 23.50
C ARG A 680 -7.59 -23.29 24.50
N HIS A 681 -8.24 -24.33 23.97
CA HIS A 681 -8.41 -25.58 24.70
C HIS A 681 -7.08 -26.35 24.62
N ASN A 682 -6.64 -26.87 25.76
CA ASN A 682 -5.44 -27.69 26.00
C ASN A 682 -4.14 -26.92 26.21
N GLY A 683 -3.64 -27.01 27.45
CA GLY A 683 -2.39 -26.41 27.94
C GLY A 683 -1.14 -27.04 27.33
N ILE A 684 -0.91 -26.80 26.05
CA ILE A 684 0.36 -27.02 25.37
C ILE A 684 0.92 -25.65 24.99
N THR A 685 1.89 -25.17 25.75
CA THR A 685 2.68 -23.98 25.46
C THR A 685 3.69 -24.30 24.35
N THR A 686 3.31 -24.09 23.10
CA THR A 686 4.25 -24.02 21.98
C THR A 686 4.91 -22.64 21.95
N GLN A 687 6.12 -22.54 22.50
CA GLN A 687 7.04 -21.41 22.27
C GLN A 687 7.66 -21.58 20.88
N ASN A 688 7.04 -21.01 19.85
CA ASN A 688 7.58 -20.70 18.51
C ASN A 688 6.41 -20.47 17.53
N GLN A 689 5.67 -19.37 17.70
CA GLN A 689 4.79 -18.87 16.64
C GLN A 689 5.27 -17.47 16.24
N PRO A 690 5.35 -17.16 14.93
CA PRO A 690 5.66 -15.81 14.45
C PRO A 690 4.66 -14.81 15.06
N GLU A 691 5.08 -13.56 15.31
CA GLU A 691 4.15 -12.49 15.74
C GLU A 691 2.95 -12.47 14.79
N LYS A 692 1.76 -12.75 15.33
CA LYS A 692 0.54 -12.83 14.53
C LYS A 692 0.13 -11.41 14.11
N GLN A 693 -0.24 -11.28 12.84
CA GLN A 693 -0.51 -10.01 12.18
C GLN A 693 -1.63 -9.24 12.89
N LYS A 694 -1.43 -7.93 13.08
CA LYS A 694 -2.46 -7.04 13.63
C LYS A 694 -3.34 -6.51 12.50
N ARG A 695 -4.67 -6.61 12.63
CA ARG A 695 -5.60 -6.04 11.64
C ARG A 695 -6.00 -4.62 12.00
N PHE A 696 -6.05 -3.75 11.00
CA PHE A 696 -6.53 -2.38 11.12
C PHE A 696 -8.07 -2.33 11.11
N PHE A 697 -8.62 -1.57 12.05
CA PHE A 697 -10.01 -1.16 12.12
C PHE A 697 -10.08 0.35 12.29
N GLY A 698 -10.86 1.03 11.46
CA GLY A 698 -11.03 2.48 11.58
C GLY A 698 -12.17 2.87 12.53
N LYS A 699 -12.25 4.17 12.82
CA LYS A 699 -13.26 4.77 13.72
C LYS A 699 -14.72 4.61 13.26
N ALA A 700 -14.95 4.38 11.97
CA ALA A 700 -16.28 4.04 11.45
C ALA A 700 -16.76 2.66 11.89
N SER A 701 -15.87 1.77 12.35
CA SER A 701 -16.27 0.45 12.88
C SER A 701 -16.94 0.56 14.26
N ILE A 702 -17.69 -0.48 14.63
CA ILE A 702 -18.30 -0.57 15.97
C ILE A 702 -17.23 -0.68 17.07
N ARG A 703 -16.03 -1.15 16.73
CA ARG A 703 -14.94 -1.28 17.70
C ARG A 703 -14.44 0.06 18.25
N GLY A 704 -14.66 1.16 17.52
CA GLY A 704 -14.43 2.51 18.05
C GLY A 704 -15.34 2.88 19.24
N LEU A 705 -16.56 2.31 19.31
CA LEU A 705 -17.45 2.47 20.47
C LEU A 705 -16.97 1.64 21.67
N ILE A 706 -16.47 0.42 21.42
CA ILE A 706 -15.92 -0.46 22.46
C ILE A 706 -14.68 0.17 23.09
N GLU A 707 -13.78 0.74 22.29
CA GLU A 707 -12.60 1.45 22.77
C GLU A 707 -12.98 2.68 23.60
N ARG A 708 -14.01 3.42 23.18
CA ARG A 708 -14.53 4.55 23.98
C ARG A 708 -15.07 4.10 25.34
N LEU A 709 -15.79 2.97 25.39
CA LEU A 709 -16.28 2.38 26.65
C LEU A 709 -15.15 1.88 27.55
N SER A 710 -14.08 1.33 26.97
CA SER A 710 -12.86 0.96 27.69
C SER A 710 -12.25 2.17 28.41
N ASN A 711 -12.28 3.36 27.80
CA ASN A 711 -11.80 4.59 28.43
C ASN A 711 -12.68 5.08 29.59
N TYR A 712 -14.00 4.82 29.58
CA TYR A 712 -14.89 5.16 30.71
C TYR A 712 -14.64 4.30 31.96
N THR A 713 -14.11 3.09 31.78
CA THR A 713 -14.10 2.03 32.80
C THR A 713 -12.70 1.57 33.19
N GLY A 714 -11.70 1.85 32.35
CA GLY A 714 -10.34 1.34 32.49
C GLY A 714 -10.18 -0.16 32.20
N PHE A 715 -11.20 -0.85 31.67
CA PHE A 715 -11.06 -2.27 31.30
C PHE A 715 -10.20 -2.39 30.03
N SER A 716 -9.28 -3.35 29.97
CA SER A 716 -8.62 -3.71 28.71
C SER A 716 -9.63 -4.42 27.79
N PRO A 717 -9.69 -4.14 26.48
CA PRO A 717 -10.53 -4.89 25.53
C PRO A 717 -10.36 -6.41 25.61
N THR A 718 -9.22 -6.88 26.13
CA THR A 718 -8.89 -8.29 26.35
C THR A 718 -9.63 -8.91 27.54
N ALA A 719 -10.04 -8.10 28.51
CA ALA A 719 -10.85 -8.52 29.65
C ALA A 719 -12.29 -8.87 29.23
N LEU A 720 -12.78 -8.32 28.11
CA LEU A 720 -14.10 -8.64 27.54
C LEU A 720 -14.22 -10.10 27.07
N LEU A 721 -13.10 -10.81 26.95
CA LEU A 721 -13.06 -12.21 26.52
C LEU A 721 -13.07 -13.20 27.68
N SER A 722 -13.12 -12.73 28.93
CA SER A 722 -13.08 -13.57 30.12
C SER A 722 -14.34 -14.43 30.34
N GLY A 723 -15.49 -14.00 29.82
CA GLY A 723 -16.76 -14.77 29.88
C GLY A 723 -17.29 -15.20 28.51
N LYS A 724 -16.39 -15.49 27.56
CA LYS A 724 -16.77 -15.95 26.22
C LYS A 724 -17.33 -17.36 26.22
N ARG A 725 -18.42 -17.59 25.48
CA ARG A 725 -18.97 -18.94 25.25
C ARG A 725 -18.20 -19.61 24.12
N PRO A 726 -17.49 -20.74 24.34
CA PRO A 726 -16.58 -21.30 23.34
C PRO A 726 -17.20 -21.51 21.96
N ARG A 727 -18.48 -21.89 21.87
CA ARG A 727 -19.21 -22.14 20.61
C ARG A 727 -19.20 -20.97 19.62
N PHE A 728 -19.20 -19.73 20.07
CA PHE A 728 -19.25 -18.56 19.16
C PHE A 728 -17.87 -18.03 18.76
N TRP A 729 -16.84 -18.39 19.53
CA TRP A 729 -15.48 -17.83 19.38
C TRP A 729 -14.47 -18.84 18.82
N GLN A 730 -14.94 -19.97 18.31
CA GLN A 730 -14.13 -20.91 17.52
C GLN A 730 -13.84 -20.31 16.14
N GLU A 731 -12.59 -20.33 15.71
CA GLU A 731 -12.15 -19.71 14.44
C GLU A 731 -11.81 -20.75 13.35
N GLU A 732 -11.39 -21.95 13.75
CA GLU A 732 -11.10 -23.07 12.87
C GLU A 732 -12.02 -24.23 13.23
N ILE A 733 -12.83 -24.64 12.26
CA ILE A 733 -13.62 -25.86 12.37
C ILE A 733 -13.03 -26.87 11.38
N LEU A 734 -12.26 -27.82 11.93
CA LEU A 734 -11.77 -28.99 11.21
C LEU A 734 -12.89 -30.03 11.16
N ILE A 735 -13.74 -29.95 10.12
CA ILE A 735 -14.70 -31.01 9.80
C ILE A 735 -14.11 -31.86 8.68
N ASP A 736 -13.93 -33.15 8.97
CA ASP A 736 -13.49 -34.13 7.97
C ASP A 736 -14.55 -34.29 6.85
N GLY A 737 -14.08 -34.30 5.60
CA GLY A 737 -14.92 -34.58 4.44
C GLY A 737 -15.80 -33.43 3.96
N LEU A 738 -15.42 -32.16 4.19
CA LEU A 738 -16.10 -30.98 3.63
C LEU A 738 -16.04 -30.90 2.09
N ASP A 739 -15.09 -31.59 1.46
CA ASP A 739 -14.90 -31.62 0.00
C ASP A 739 -15.86 -32.61 -0.70
N TYR A 740 -16.66 -33.34 0.07
CA TYR A 740 -17.62 -34.32 -0.43
C TYR A 740 -19.06 -33.93 -0.08
N LEU A 741 -19.95 -33.99 -1.07
CA LEU A 741 -21.38 -33.81 -0.90
C LEU A 741 -22.10 -35.17 -0.91
N PRO A 742 -22.61 -35.63 0.24
CA PRO A 742 -23.49 -36.80 0.29
C PRO A 742 -24.67 -36.69 -0.70
N PRO A 743 -25.05 -37.78 -1.40
CA PRO A 743 -26.18 -37.77 -2.33
C PRO A 743 -27.50 -37.28 -1.73
N ASP A 744 -27.71 -37.54 -0.43
CA ASP A 744 -28.91 -37.13 0.31
C ASP A 744 -29.07 -35.61 0.41
N LEU A 745 -27.97 -34.86 0.41
CA LEU A 745 -27.97 -33.39 0.37
C LEU A 745 -28.39 -32.85 -1.01
N LEU A 746 -28.39 -33.70 -2.04
CA LEU A 746 -28.85 -33.34 -3.38
C LEU A 746 -30.19 -33.98 -3.73
N SER A 747 -30.94 -34.50 -2.73
CA SER A 747 -32.27 -35.07 -2.97
C SER A 747 -33.21 -33.99 -3.54
N PRO A 748 -34.03 -34.29 -4.57
CA PRO A 748 -34.87 -33.29 -5.24
C PRO A 748 -35.75 -32.47 -4.28
N SER A 749 -36.37 -33.12 -3.28
CA SER A 749 -37.22 -32.47 -2.28
C SER A 749 -36.47 -31.45 -1.41
N LEU A 750 -35.21 -31.75 -1.05
CA LEU A 750 -34.39 -30.84 -0.27
C LEU A 750 -33.93 -29.66 -1.11
N VAL A 751 -33.44 -29.93 -2.32
CA VAL A 751 -32.99 -28.89 -3.26
C VAL A 751 -34.11 -27.90 -3.55
N GLU A 752 -35.32 -28.38 -3.85
CA GLU A 752 -36.49 -27.52 -4.10
C GLU A 752 -36.79 -26.64 -2.89
N SER A 753 -36.87 -27.23 -1.68
CA SER A 753 -37.11 -26.50 -0.44
C SER A 753 -36.04 -25.43 -0.16
N LEU A 754 -34.76 -25.74 -0.34
CA LEU A 754 -33.67 -24.79 -0.10
C LEU A 754 -33.65 -23.64 -1.11
N VAL A 755 -33.94 -23.94 -2.39
CA VAL A 755 -34.04 -22.91 -3.44
C VAL A 755 -35.22 -21.98 -3.14
N ASP A 756 -36.37 -22.52 -2.74
CA ASP A 756 -37.53 -21.70 -2.37
C ASP A 756 -37.22 -20.81 -1.16
N LEU A 757 -36.57 -21.35 -0.12
CA LEU A 757 -36.15 -20.56 1.04
C LEU A 757 -35.21 -19.40 0.65
N TYR A 758 -34.26 -19.62 -0.27
CA TYR A 758 -33.40 -18.54 -0.75
C TYR A 758 -34.21 -17.41 -1.42
N PHE A 759 -35.11 -17.75 -2.35
CA PHE A 759 -35.91 -16.74 -3.07
C PHE A 759 -36.89 -16.02 -2.16
N GLU A 760 -37.51 -16.72 -1.21
CA GLU A 760 -38.46 -16.13 -0.27
C GLU A 760 -37.80 -15.26 0.80
N LYS A 761 -36.64 -15.69 1.32
CA LYS A 761 -36.03 -15.06 2.50
C LYS A 761 -34.93 -14.07 2.16
N ILE A 762 -34.20 -14.26 1.06
CA ILE A 762 -32.99 -13.49 0.75
C ILE A 762 -33.18 -12.65 -0.51
N ASN A 763 -33.63 -13.25 -1.61
CA ASN A 763 -33.73 -12.55 -2.90
C ASN A 763 -34.75 -11.40 -2.86
N ARG A 764 -35.79 -11.49 -2.01
CA ARG A 764 -36.73 -10.37 -1.77
C ARG A 764 -36.08 -9.09 -1.23
N SER A 765 -34.98 -9.20 -0.48
CA SER A 765 -34.24 -8.05 0.06
C SER A 765 -33.13 -7.59 -0.90
N ILE A 766 -32.48 -8.54 -1.58
CA ILE A 766 -31.46 -8.29 -2.60
C ILE A 766 -31.85 -9.08 -3.85
N PRO A 767 -32.58 -8.47 -4.82
CA PRO A 767 -33.12 -9.18 -5.98
C PRO A 767 -32.03 -9.49 -7.00
N LEU A 768 -31.11 -10.38 -6.64
CA LEU A 768 -29.90 -10.69 -7.40
C LEU A 768 -30.16 -11.64 -8.57
N LEU A 769 -31.04 -12.62 -8.36
CA LEU A 769 -31.36 -13.70 -9.30
C LEU A 769 -32.81 -13.66 -9.74
N SER A 770 -33.12 -14.32 -10.87
CA SER A 770 -34.48 -14.58 -11.34
C SER A 770 -34.83 -16.05 -11.09
N LYS A 771 -35.89 -16.32 -10.31
CA LYS A 771 -36.26 -17.68 -9.87
C LYS A 771 -36.51 -18.61 -11.04
N LYS A 772 -37.36 -18.23 -11.99
CA LYS A 772 -37.70 -19.02 -13.19
C LYS A 772 -36.48 -19.41 -14.00
N ARG A 773 -35.55 -18.47 -14.23
CA ARG A 773 -34.33 -18.73 -15.00
C ARG A 773 -33.34 -19.61 -14.24
N PHE A 774 -33.19 -19.35 -12.94
CA PHE A 774 -32.32 -20.16 -12.09
C PHE A 774 -32.82 -21.61 -12.02
N VAL A 775 -34.11 -21.83 -11.75
CA VAL A 775 -34.72 -23.17 -11.70
C VAL A 775 -34.61 -23.89 -13.05
N ALA A 776 -34.85 -23.20 -14.17
CA ALA A 776 -34.65 -23.78 -15.50
C ALA A 776 -33.19 -24.20 -15.73
N GLY A 777 -32.22 -23.46 -15.20
CA GLY A 777 -30.79 -23.76 -15.28
C GLY A 777 -30.39 -25.03 -14.52
N ILE A 778 -31.08 -25.41 -13.44
CA ILE A 778 -30.73 -26.58 -12.62
C ILE A 778 -30.75 -27.89 -13.43
N ALA A 779 -31.66 -28.03 -14.40
CA ALA A 779 -31.77 -29.25 -15.18
C ALA A 779 -30.63 -29.40 -16.22
N TYR A 780 -30.16 -28.30 -16.81
CA TYR A 780 -29.29 -28.34 -18.00
C TYR A 780 -27.87 -27.83 -17.75
N ARG A 781 -27.68 -26.87 -16.83
CA ARG A 781 -26.42 -26.13 -16.61
C ARG A 781 -25.71 -26.50 -15.31
N ARG A 782 -26.22 -27.48 -14.55
CA ARG A 782 -25.69 -27.85 -13.23
C ARG A 782 -24.20 -28.19 -13.20
N ASN A 783 -23.68 -28.72 -14.30
CA ASN A 783 -22.28 -29.12 -14.41
C ASN A 783 -21.37 -28.01 -14.97
N GLU A 784 -21.92 -26.85 -15.34
CA GLU A 784 -21.12 -25.69 -15.74
C GLU A 784 -20.51 -25.05 -14.49
N ARG A 785 -19.21 -24.76 -14.49
CA ARG A 785 -18.46 -24.26 -13.31
C ARG A 785 -19.16 -23.08 -12.62
N ASN A 786 -19.47 -22.03 -13.39
CA ASN A 786 -20.05 -20.79 -12.90
C ASN A 786 -21.46 -20.98 -12.33
N PHE A 787 -22.31 -21.76 -13.02
CA PHE A 787 -23.65 -22.07 -12.53
C PHE A 787 -23.62 -23.04 -11.34
N GLU A 788 -22.69 -24.00 -11.29
CA GLU A 788 -22.49 -24.90 -10.15
C GLU A 788 -22.10 -24.11 -8.90
N ALA A 789 -21.16 -23.16 -9.00
CA ALA A 789 -20.76 -22.29 -7.89
C ALA A 789 -21.96 -21.47 -7.36
N LEU A 790 -22.72 -20.86 -8.28
CA LEU A 790 -23.92 -20.10 -7.94
C LEU A 790 -24.99 -21.00 -7.29
N PHE A 791 -25.23 -22.19 -7.85
CA PHE A 791 -26.20 -23.16 -7.35
C PHE A 791 -25.88 -23.60 -5.93
N MET A 792 -24.62 -23.96 -5.65
CA MET A 792 -24.19 -24.37 -4.32
C MET A 792 -24.36 -23.25 -3.28
N LEU A 793 -24.13 -21.99 -3.66
CA LEU A 793 -24.30 -20.87 -2.74
C LEU A 793 -25.76 -20.51 -2.47
N VAL A 794 -26.65 -20.69 -3.45
CA VAL A 794 -28.10 -20.61 -3.23
C VAL A 794 -28.55 -21.67 -2.22
N LEU A 795 -28.06 -22.91 -2.34
CA LEU A 795 -28.35 -23.97 -1.35
C LEU A 795 -27.75 -23.66 0.03
N ALA A 796 -26.52 -23.14 0.08
CA ALA A 796 -25.84 -22.78 1.33
C ALA A 796 -26.63 -21.72 2.11
N LEU A 797 -27.11 -20.69 1.41
CA LEU A 797 -27.89 -19.61 1.98
C LEU A 797 -29.32 -20.02 2.33
N GLY A 798 -29.99 -20.83 1.49
CA GLY A 798 -31.29 -21.42 1.81
C GLY A 798 -31.24 -22.31 3.05
N ALA A 799 -30.14 -23.06 3.22
CA ALA A 799 -29.92 -23.92 4.39
C ALA A 799 -29.87 -23.14 5.71
N GLN A 800 -29.43 -21.88 5.72
CA GLN A 800 -29.45 -21.04 6.93
C GLN A 800 -30.88 -20.75 7.45
N TYR A 801 -31.89 -20.93 6.60
CA TYR A 801 -33.30 -20.76 6.94
C TYR A 801 -34.05 -22.08 7.13
N SER A 802 -33.42 -23.22 6.83
CA SER A 802 -34.01 -24.55 6.95
C SER A 802 -33.83 -25.15 8.35
N ASN A 803 -34.83 -25.91 8.80
CA ASN A 803 -34.76 -26.73 10.01
C ASN A 803 -34.55 -28.23 9.67
N ASP A 804 -34.26 -28.56 8.41
CA ASP A 804 -34.01 -29.94 8.00
C ASP A 804 -32.69 -30.45 8.60
N GLU A 805 -32.74 -31.55 9.34
CA GLU A 805 -31.56 -32.11 10.01
C GLU A 805 -30.44 -32.46 9.02
N ARG A 806 -30.75 -32.77 7.76
CA ARG A 806 -29.76 -33.14 6.74
C ARG A 806 -28.81 -32.02 6.39
N VAL A 807 -29.22 -30.75 6.51
CA VAL A 807 -28.34 -29.59 6.22
C VAL A 807 -27.43 -29.22 7.39
N LEU A 808 -27.67 -29.83 8.55
CA LEU A 808 -26.85 -29.69 9.74
C LEU A 808 -25.69 -30.68 9.70
N ILE A 809 -24.60 -30.33 10.36
CA ILE A 809 -23.46 -31.22 10.54
C ILE A 809 -23.62 -31.87 11.92
N GLU A 810 -23.55 -33.19 11.96
CA GLU A 810 -23.75 -33.96 13.20
C GLU A 810 -22.83 -33.46 14.32
N GLY A 811 -23.42 -33.17 15.49
CA GLY A 811 -22.69 -32.61 16.64
C GLY A 811 -22.29 -31.14 16.52
N GLN A 812 -22.72 -30.42 15.50
CA GLN A 812 -22.40 -29.01 15.25
C GLN A 812 -23.63 -28.09 15.39
N HIS A 813 -23.39 -26.79 15.49
CA HIS A 813 -24.44 -25.77 15.74
C HIS A 813 -25.22 -25.35 14.48
N GLN A 814 -26.45 -24.86 14.65
CA GLN A 814 -27.34 -24.47 13.53
C GLN A 814 -26.79 -23.36 12.64
N PHE A 815 -26.03 -22.40 13.18
CA PHE A 815 -25.37 -21.35 12.38
C PHE A 815 -24.33 -21.88 11.37
N LEU A 816 -24.00 -23.18 11.40
CA LEU A 816 -23.15 -23.88 10.41
C LEU A 816 -23.95 -24.59 9.32
N ALA A 817 -25.28 -24.44 9.30
CA ALA A 817 -26.13 -24.99 8.26
C ALA A 817 -25.62 -24.57 6.87
N GLY A 818 -25.55 -25.55 5.96
CA GLY A 818 -25.10 -25.32 4.59
C GLY A 818 -23.58 -25.16 4.39
N LEU A 819 -22.75 -25.38 5.42
CA LEU A 819 -21.29 -25.25 5.31
C LEU A 819 -20.67 -26.15 4.23
N ARG A 820 -21.24 -27.35 4.03
CA ARG A 820 -20.83 -28.28 2.94
C ARG A 820 -21.06 -27.66 1.56
N TYR A 821 -22.26 -27.11 1.32
CA TYR A 821 -22.56 -26.42 0.06
C TYR A 821 -21.64 -25.20 -0.14
N HIS A 822 -21.42 -24.41 0.91
CA HIS A 822 -20.48 -23.28 0.88
C HIS A 822 -19.06 -23.72 0.50
N SER A 823 -18.54 -24.80 1.10
CA SER A 823 -17.19 -25.31 0.82
C SER A 823 -17.01 -25.68 -0.65
N ILE A 824 -18.00 -26.38 -1.21
CA ILE A 824 -18.00 -26.79 -2.60
C ILE A 824 -18.17 -25.57 -3.52
N GLY A 825 -19.14 -24.69 -3.23
CA GLY A 825 -19.33 -23.46 -4.00
C GLY A 825 -18.07 -22.60 -4.06
N LYS A 826 -17.35 -22.47 -2.94
CA LYS A 826 -16.06 -21.79 -2.86
C LYS A 826 -14.99 -22.47 -3.73
N SER A 827 -14.93 -23.80 -3.74
CA SER A 827 -13.96 -24.55 -4.58
C SER A 827 -14.19 -24.40 -6.09
N LYS A 828 -15.41 -24.01 -6.48
CA LYS A 828 -15.83 -23.81 -7.88
C LYS A 828 -15.77 -22.35 -8.33
N MET A 829 -15.35 -21.44 -7.44
CA MET A 829 -15.19 -20.03 -7.76
C MET A 829 -14.21 -19.84 -8.91
N ILE A 830 -14.42 -18.74 -9.63
CA ILE A 830 -13.50 -18.31 -10.67
C ILE A 830 -12.11 -18.07 -10.09
N ASP A 831 -11.07 -18.43 -10.84
CA ASP A 831 -9.72 -17.99 -10.54
C ASP A 831 -9.55 -16.58 -11.14
N PRO A 832 -9.54 -15.52 -10.31
CA PRO A 832 -9.48 -14.14 -10.81
C PRO A 832 -8.16 -13.81 -11.51
N TYR A 833 -7.15 -14.69 -11.43
CA TYR A 833 -5.86 -14.52 -12.09
C TYR A 833 -5.81 -15.14 -13.49
N ILE A 834 -6.78 -15.99 -13.86
CA ILE A 834 -6.73 -16.78 -15.10
C ILE A 834 -7.95 -16.55 -15.98
N ASP A 835 -9.14 -16.43 -15.39
CA ASP A 835 -10.41 -16.44 -16.12
C ASP A 835 -11.11 -15.07 -16.11
N VAL A 836 -11.75 -14.71 -17.22
CA VAL A 836 -12.64 -13.53 -17.31
C VAL A 836 -13.97 -13.83 -16.62
N ALA A 837 -14.40 -12.95 -15.71
CA ALA A 837 -15.62 -13.14 -14.94
C ALA A 837 -16.90 -13.10 -15.78
N THR A 838 -17.84 -14.03 -15.53
CA THR A 838 -19.20 -13.89 -16.04
C THR A 838 -20.11 -13.18 -15.03
N ILE A 839 -21.33 -12.82 -15.44
CA ILE A 839 -22.32 -12.26 -14.52
C ILE A 839 -22.65 -13.24 -13.38
N GLU A 840 -22.70 -14.55 -13.68
CA GLU A 840 -22.92 -15.58 -12.68
C GLU A 840 -21.77 -15.70 -11.69
N ASP A 841 -20.52 -15.48 -12.12
CA ASP A 841 -19.37 -15.44 -11.20
C ASP A 841 -19.47 -14.26 -10.23
N ILE A 842 -19.87 -13.07 -10.71
CA ILE A 842 -20.11 -11.91 -9.84
C ILE A 842 -21.27 -12.18 -8.87
N GLN A 843 -22.37 -12.75 -9.35
CA GLN A 843 -23.52 -13.12 -8.51
C GLN A 843 -23.12 -14.15 -7.46
N ALA A 844 -22.35 -15.18 -7.83
CA ALA A 844 -21.85 -16.19 -6.90
C ALA A 844 -20.93 -15.57 -5.84
N LEU A 845 -20.02 -14.67 -6.22
CA LEU A 845 -19.14 -13.99 -5.27
C LEU A 845 -19.93 -13.07 -4.29
N ILE A 846 -21.00 -12.42 -4.75
CA ILE A 846 -21.91 -11.66 -3.87
C ILE A 846 -22.59 -12.61 -2.86
N LEU A 847 -23.10 -13.76 -3.31
CA LEU A 847 -23.72 -14.74 -2.40
C LEU A 847 -22.71 -15.34 -1.41
N LEU A 848 -21.47 -15.59 -1.86
CA LEU A 848 -20.38 -16.03 -0.99
C LEU A 848 -20.11 -15.00 0.11
N GLN A 849 -20.05 -13.73 -0.26
CA GLN A 849 -19.87 -12.63 0.68
C GLN A 849 -20.99 -12.60 1.72
N ILE A 850 -22.26 -12.75 1.31
CA ILE A 850 -23.41 -12.77 2.22
C ILE A 850 -23.32 -13.96 3.20
N TYR A 851 -22.93 -15.14 2.73
CA TYR A 851 -22.78 -16.32 3.59
C TYR A 851 -21.67 -16.14 4.62
N VAL A 852 -20.49 -15.71 4.17
CA VAL A 852 -19.29 -15.52 5.02
C VAL A 852 -19.51 -14.46 6.09
N GLN A 853 -20.27 -13.39 5.79
CA GLN A 853 -20.60 -12.33 6.75
C GLN A 853 -21.39 -12.83 7.97
N LYS A 854 -22.26 -13.84 7.81
CA LYS A 854 -23.05 -14.42 8.91
C LYS A 854 -22.32 -15.53 9.67
N GLY A 855 -21.31 -16.12 9.05
CA GLY A 855 -20.56 -17.26 9.56
C GLY A 855 -19.30 -16.92 10.35
N ILE A 856 -18.50 -17.94 10.59
CA ILE A 856 -17.27 -17.88 11.42
C ILE A 856 -16.15 -17.09 10.74
N HIS A 857 -16.11 -17.10 9.41
CA HIS A 857 -15.06 -16.47 8.60
C HIS A 857 -15.38 -15.02 8.19
N SER A 858 -16.24 -14.31 8.93
CA SER A 858 -16.66 -12.93 8.62
C SER A 858 -15.50 -11.96 8.34
N ARG A 859 -14.33 -12.23 8.92
CA ARG A 859 -13.05 -11.53 8.70
C ARG A 859 -12.53 -11.55 7.26
N SER A 860 -12.89 -12.54 6.44
CA SER A 860 -12.44 -12.66 5.04
C SER A 860 -13.31 -11.88 4.05
N GLY A 861 -14.45 -11.35 4.51
CA GLY A 861 -15.45 -10.69 3.66
C GLY A 861 -14.90 -9.51 2.85
N TRP A 862 -13.98 -8.72 3.42
CA TRP A 862 -13.40 -7.57 2.71
C TRP A 862 -12.58 -7.95 1.48
N MET A 863 -11.83 -9.06 1.54
CA MET A 863 -10.98 -9.47 0.41
C MET A 863 -11.79 -10.09 -0.70
N ILE A 864 -12.81 -10.87 -0.35
CA ILE A 864 -13.81 -11.33 -1.32
C ILE A 864 -14.46 -10.13 -1.99
N HIS A 865 -14.90 -9.14 -1.20
CA HIS A 865 -15.53 -7.94 -1.73
C HIS A 865 -14.62 -7.15 -2.70
N GLY A 866 -13.36 -6.90 -2.33
CA GLY A 866 -12.40 -6.20 -3.17
C GLY A 866 -12.18 -6.89 -4.52
N ASN A 867 -12.03 -8.23 -4.52
CA ASN A 867 -11.92 -9.01 -5.75
C ASN A 867 -13.20 -8.91 -6.60
N THR A 868 -14.39 -8.99 -5.99
CA THR A 868 -15.66 -8.87 -6.71
C THR A 868 -15.81 -7.49 -7.36
N VAL A 869 -15.40 -6.41 -6.69
CA VAL A 869 -15.40 -5.05 -7.26
C VAL A 869 -14.48 -4.95 -8.48
N LEU A 870 -13.26 -5.48 -8.37
CA LEU A 870 -12.31 -5.49 -9.48
C LEU A 870 -12.86 -6.27 -10.68
N LEU A 871 -13.39 -7.48 -10.46
CA LEU A 871 -13.99 -8.30 -11.53
C LEU A 871 -15.23 -7.64 -12.15
N ALA A 872 -16.06 -6.98 -11.34
CA ALA A 872 -17.23 -6.25 -11.85
C ALA A 872 -16.84 -5.03 -12.69
N HIS A 873 -15.76 -4.34 -12.32
CA HIS A 873 -15.20 -3.24 -13.10
C HIS A 873 -14.55 -3.72 -14.40
N ASP A 874 -13.86 -4.86 -14.37
CA ASP A 874 -13.21 -5.47 -15.53
C ASP A 874 -14.21 -5.74 -16.67
N ILE A 875 -15.38 -6.32 -16.34
CA ILE A 875 -16.45 -6.55 -17.32
C ILE A 875 -17.39 -5.35 -17.54
N GLY A 876 -17.04 -4.18 -16.98
CA GLY A 876 -17.75 -2.93 -17.21
C GLY A 876 -19.15 -2.82 -16.58
N LEU A 877 -19.48 -3.56 -15.50
CA LEU A 877 -20.81 -3.53 -14.88
C LEU A 877 -21.24 -2.16 -14.34
N HIS A 878 -20.29 -1.26 -14.08
CA HIS A 878 -20.52 0.10 -13.58
C HIS A 878 -20.97 1.10 -14.67
N LEU A 879 -20.88 0.72 -15.94
CA LEU A 879 -21.14 1.58 -17.08
C LEU A 879 -22.50 1.31 -17.73
N ARG A 880 -23.10 2.34 -18.34
CA ARG A 880 -24.30 2.17 -19.15
C ARG A 880 -23.98 1.37 -20.42
N PHE A 881 -24.69 0.25 -20.61
CA PHE A 881 -24.54 -0.60 -21.80
C PHE A 881 -25.23 0.02 -23.02
N VAL A 882 -24.52 0.03 -24.15
CA VAL A 882 -25.03 0.53 -25.46
C VAL A 882 -25.26 -0.63 -26.45
N ASP A 883 -25.03 -1.88 -26.04
CA ASP A 883 -25.17 -3.04 -26.91
C ASP A 883 -26.63 -3.43 -27.18
N PHE A 884 -27.05 -3.39 -28.44
CA PHE A 884 -28.43 -3.65 -28.88
C PHE A 884 -28.83 -5.14 -28.89
N ASN A 885 -27.90 -6.06 -28.59
CA ASN A 885 -28.11 -7.52 -28.70
C ASN A 885 -28.41 -8.22 -27.36
N ILE A 886 -28.43 -7.51 -26.23
CA ILE A 886 -28.71 -8.11 -24.91
C ILE A 886 -30.22 -8.05 -24.65
N ALA A 887 -30.83 -9.17 -24.25
CA ALA A 887 -32.24 -9.19 -23.90
C ALA A 887 -32.53 -8.26 -22.71
N PRO A 888 -33.66 -7.52 -22.69
CA PRO A 888 -33.95 -6.54 -21.63
C PRO A 888 -33.86 -7.10 -20.20
N HIS A 889 -34.28 -8.34 -20.00
CA HIS A 889 -34.20 -9.01 -18.70
C HIS A 889 -32.74 -9.28 -18.27
N ASP A 890 -31.84 -9.61 -19.19
CA ASP A 890 -30.42 -9.83 -18.89
C ASP A 890 -29.71 -8.51 -18.52
N LEU A 891 -30.15 -7.41 -19.11
CA LEU A 891 -29.70 -6.07 -18.75
C LEU A 891 -30.12 -5.70 -17.32
N GLU A 892 -31.37 -6.00 -16.92
CA GLU A 892 -31.83 -5.73 -15.55
C GLU A 892 -31.11 -6.58 -14.50
N LEU A 893 -30.83 -7.87 -14.78
CA LEU A 893 -30.03 -8.70 -13.86
C LEU A 893 -28.62 -8.14 -13.65
N ARG A 894 -27.98 -7.60 -14.70
CA ARG A 894 -26.67 -6.94 -14.60
C ARG A 894 -26.74 -5.69 -13.72
N LYS A 895 -27.77 -4.86 -13.88
CA LYS A 895 -28.01 -3.71 -13.01
C LYS A 895 -28.18 -4.12 -11.55
N ARG A 896 -29.03 -5.11 -11.29
CA ARG A 896 -29.27 -5.60 -9.92
C ARG A 896 -28.00 -6.18 -9.29
N ALA A 897 -27.17 -6.91 -10.04
CA ALA A 897 -25.89 -7.41 -9.55
C ALA A 897 -24.92 -6.28 -9.17
N TYR A 898 -24.75 -5.27 -10.03
CA TYR A 898 -23.86 -4.14 -9.73
C TYR A 898 -24.36 -3.33 -8.53
N TRP A 899 -25.66 -3.01 -8.48
CA TRP A 899 -26.22 -2.25 -7.36
C TRP A 899 -26.24 -3.07 -6.05
N SER A 900 -26.29 -4.40 -6.12
CA SER A 900 -26.14 -5.27 -4.94
C SER A 900 -24.71 -5.19 -4.41
N LEU A 901 -23.74 -5.21 -5.30
CA LEU A 901 -22.32 -5.01 -4.96
C LEU A 901 -22.07 -3.61 -4.40
N TYR A 902 -22.71 -2.58 -4.96
CA TYR A 902 -22.70 -1.20 -4.46
C TYR A 902 -23.16 -1.13 -3.00
N LEU A 903 -24.30 -1.74 -2.65
CA LEU A 903 -24.78 -1.77 -1.27
C LEU A 903 -23.78 -2.46 -0.35
N MET A 904 -23.25 -3.61 -0.78
CA MET A 904 -22.27 -4.38 -0.02
C MET A 904 -20.99 -3.59 0.28
N ASP A 905 -20.52 -2.74 -0.63
CA ASP A 905 -19.33 -1.91 -0.41
C ASP A 905 -19.48 -0.97 0.79
N ARG A 906 -20.64 -0.30 0.90
CA ARG A 906 -20.91 0.62 2.01
C ARG A 906 -21.08 -0.12 3.33
N VAL A 907 -21.76 -1.27 3.31
CA VAL A 907 -21.87 -2.16 4.49
C VAL A 907 -20.48 -2.58 4.96
N GLN A 908 -19.61 -3.01 4.04
CA GLN A 908 -18.28 -3.48 4.39
C GLN A 908 -17.37 -2.35 4.89
N ALA A 909 -17.43 -1.19 4.25
CA ALA A 909 -16.70 0.00 4.64
C ALA A 909 -17.05 0.44 6.07
N SER A 910 -18.34 0.52 6.41
CA SER A 910 -18.78 0.88 7.76
C SER A 910 -18.46 -0.21 8.80
N THR A 911 -18.63 -1.48 8.45
CA THR A 911 -18.39 -2.62 9.38
C THR A 911 -16.94 -2.68 9.84
N PHE A 912 -15.98 -2.54 8.92
CA PHE A 912 -14.55 -2.62 9.22
C PHE A 912 -13.88 -1.26 9.47
N GLY A 913 -14.62 -0.16 9.29
CA GLY A 913 -14.08 1.19 9.38
C GLY A 913 -13.07 1.49 8.28
N ARG A 914 -13.38 1.10 7.04
CA ARG A 914 -12.55 1.29 5.84
C ARG A 914 -13.21 2.29 4.90
N GLN A 915 -12.47 2.74 3.89
CA GLN A 915 -13.03 3.57 2.82
C GLN A 915 -13.83 2.72 1.83
N THR A 916 -14.84 3.30 1.19
CA THR A 916 -15.61 2.67 0.11
C THR A 916 -14.73 2.45 -1.13
N LEU A 917 -14.81 1.27 -1.75
CA LEU A 917 -14.07 0.95 -2.97
C LEU A 917 -14.73 1.51 -4.23
N ILE A 918 -16.07 1.57 -4.26
CA ILE A 918 -16.85 2.07 -5.40
C ILE A 918 -17.16 3.54 -5.15
N LYS A 919 -16.66 4.44 -5.99
CA LYS A 919 -16.97 5.87 -5.88
C LYS A 919 -18.21 6.23 -6.70
N ASP A 920 -19.04 7.09 -6.14
CA ASP A 920 -20.32 7.48 -6.76
C ASP A 920 -20.12 8.22 -8.10
N ASN A 921 -19.00 8.91 -8.30
CA ASN A 921 -18.69 9.64 -9.54
C ASN A 921 -18.20 8.75 -10.70
N GLU A 922 -17.90 7.48 -10.44
CA GLU A 922 -17.44 6.51 -11.43
C GLU A 922 -18.61 5.69 -12.02
N ILE A 923 -19.84 5.89 -11.54
CA ILE A 923 -21.03 5.12 -11.94
C ILE A 923 -21.82 5.89 -13.01
N SER A 924 -22.07 5.25 -14.16
CA SER A 924 -22.99 5.76 -15.18
C SER A 924 -24.24 4.89 -15.38
N LEU A 925 -24.37 3.82 -14.59
CA LEU A 925 -25.47 2.87 -14.66
C LEU A 925 -26.77 3.42 -14.05
N ASP A 926 -27.89 3.18 -14.73
CA ASP A 926 -29.22 3.54 -14.22
C ASP A 926 -29.66 2.64 -13.04
N LEU A 927 -30.59 3.13 -12.21
CA LEU A 927 -31.22 2.32 -11.16
C LEU A 927 -32.04 1.16 -11.77
N PRO A 928 -32.11 0.00 -11.08
CA PRO A 928 -32.90 -1.15 -11.53
C PRO A 928 -34.39 -0.81 -11.65
N LYS A 929 -35.06 -1.46 -12.62
CA LYS A 929 -36.50 -1.33 -12.84
C LYS A 929 -37.21 -2.67 -12.69
N TYR A 930 -38.47 -2.61 -12.29
CA TYR A 930 -39.36 -3.75 -12.34
C TYR A 930 -39.76 -4.02 -13.81
N GLN A 931 -39.83 -5.30 -14.17
CA GLN A 931 -40.21 -5.73 -15.52
C GLN A 931 -41.38 -6.72 -15.43
N LEU A 932 -42.41 -6.52 -16.26
CA LEU A 932 -43.56 -7.44 -16.31
C LEU A 932 -43.10 -8.85 -16.70
N GLY A 933 -43.42 -9.84 -15.87
CA GLY A 933 -43.07 -11.25 -16.07
C GLY A 933 -41.83 -11.73 -15.30
N ASP A 934 -41.25 -10.87 -14.46
CA ASP A 934 -40.23 -11.25 -13.47
C ASP A 934 -40.89 -11.80 -12.20
N ASP A 935 -40.28 -12.79 -11.55
CA ASP A 935 -40.83 -13.42 -10.32
C ASP A 935 -40.66 -12.53 -9.08
N GLU A 936 -39.80 -11.51 -9.18
CA GLU A 936 -39.54 -10.56 -8.11
C GLU A 936 -40.69 -9.58 -7.94
N SER A 937 -41.02 -9.29 -6.69
CA SER A 937 -42.06 -8.31 -6.37
C SER A 937 -41.65 -6.89 -6.76
N GLU A 938 -42.57 -6.10 -7.30
CA GLU A 938 -42.39 -4.67 -7.51
C GLU A 938 -41.93 -3.96 -6.21
N TYR A 939 -42.46 -4.40 -5.06
CA TYR A 939 -42.07 -3.91 -3.74
C TYR A 939 -40.62 -4.22 -3.38
N SER A 940 -40.09 -5.36 -3.80
CA SER A 940 -38.67 -5.73 -3.59
C SER A 940 -37.74 -4.79 -4.36
N VAL A 941 -38.08 -4.45 -5.60
CA VAL A 941 -37.29 -3.48 -6.40
C VAL A 941 -37.41 -2.06 -5.83
N LEU A 942 -38.60 -1.64 -5.37
CA LEU A 942 -38.80 -0.35 -4.70
C LEU A 942 -38.01 -0.24 -3.40
N TYR A 943 -38.03 -1.28 -2.57
CA TYR A 943 -37.21 -1.38 -1.35
C TYR A 943 -35.73 -1.25 -1.69
N PHE A 944 -35.26 -2.02 -2.68
CA PHE A 944 -33.88 -2.05 -3.12
C PHE A 944 -33.39 -0.67 -3.60
N ASN A 945 -34.20 0.02 -4.42
CA ASN A 945 -33.90 1.37 -4.89
C ASN A 945 -33.87 2.39 -3.73
N SER A 946 -34.83 2.33 -2.81
CA SER A 946 -34.86 3.20 -1.63
C SER A 946 -33.60 3.00 -0.77
N LEU A 947 -33.17 1.74 -0.60
CA LEU A 947 -31.97 1.39 0.14
C LEU A 947 -30.69 1.89 -0.55
N ILE A 948 -30.60 1.82 -1.89
CA ILE A 948 -29.49 2.39 -2.66
C ILE A 948 -29.34 3.88 -2.40
N ASP A 949 -30.45 4.63 -2.41
CA ASP A 949 -30.42 6.07 -2.19
C ASP A 949 -30.01 6.45 -0.77
N LEU A 950 -30.44 5.68 0.25
CA LEU A 950 -29.92 5.84 1.62
C LEU A 950 -28.42 5.58 1.68
N TYR A 951 -27.96 4.54 0.99
CA TYR A 951 -26.57 4.11 1.05
C TYR A 951 -25.62 5.01 0.24
N LYS A 952 -26.12 5.81 -0.72
CA LYS A 952 -25.40 6.97 -1.26
C LYS A 952 -25.10 8.00 -0.16
N ILE A 953 -26.09 8.33 0.67
CA ILE A 953 -25.90 9.24 1.81
C ILE A 953 -24.91 8.61 2.82
N HIS A 954 -25.03 7.32 3.10
CA HIS A 954 -24.10 6.60 3.97
C HIS A 954 -22.65 6.66 3.44
N GLY A 955 -22.44 6.47 2.13
CA GLY A 955 -21.13 6.64 1.49
C GLY A 955 -20.56 8.05 1.66
N GLN A 956 -21.39 9.08 1.47
CA GLN A 956 -21.01 10.48 1.72
C GLN A 956 -20.61 10.73 3.18
N ILE A 957 -21.31 10.13 4.15
CA ILE A 957 -20.96 10.21 5.57
C ILE A 957 -19.57 9.60 5.80
N ILE A 958 -19.29 8.40 5.28
CA ILE A 958 -17.98 7.74 5.42
C ILE A 958 -16.87 8.63 4.82
N GLN A 959 -17.08 9.18 3.63
CA GLN A 959 -16.08 9.99 2.93
C GLN A 959 -15.87 11.40 3.52
N THR A 960 -16.86 11.94 4.23
CA THR A 960 -16.80 13.32 4.79
C THR A 960 -16.36 13.32 6.25
N ILE A 961 -16.98 12.47 7.07
CA ILE A 961 -16.78 12.42 8.53
C ILE A 961 -15.59 11.53 8.91
N TYR A 962 -15.37 10.43 8.19
CA TYR A 962 -14.36 9.42 8.53
C TYR A 962 -13.13 9.44 7.61
N LYS A 963 -12.92 10.55 6.88
CA LYS A 963 -11.72 10.75 6.06
C LYS A 963 -10.48 10.89 6.95
N LEU A 964 -9.40 10.19 6.60
CA LEU A 964 -8.07 10.35 7.21
C LEU A 964 -7.60 11.80 6.98
N ARG A 965 -7.62 12.65 8.00
CA ARG A 965 -7.16 14.05 7.92
C ARG A 965 -5.84 14.21 8.67
N LYS A 966 -4.88 14.94 8.08
CA LYS A 966 -3.72 15.45 8.83
C LYS A 966 -4.21 16.61 9.69
N THR A 967 -4.09 16.47 11.01
CA THR A 967 -4.47 17.49 11.99
C THR A 967 -3.57 18.72 11.87
N SER A 968 -4.11 19.82 11.34
CA SER A 968 -3.59 21.16 11.54
C SER A 968 -4.75 22.17 11.48
N ASP A 969 -5.00 22.80 12.63
CA ASP A 969 -5.82 23.99 12.88
C ASP A 969 -7.34 23.82 13.12
N GLY A 970 -7.85 24.60 14.08
CA GLY A 970 -9.22 24.58 14.61
C GLY A 970 -10.33 24.96 13.62
N ASP A 971 -9.99 25.38 12.40
CA ASP A 971 -10.94 25.62 11.30
C ASP A 971 -11.67 24.32 10.88
N ASP A 972 -11.06 23.16 11.13
CA ASP A 972 -11.63 21.84 10.81
C ASP A 972 -12.92 21.51 11.59
N LEU A 973 -13.08 22.04 12.81
CA LEU A 973 -14.25 21.76 13.65
C LEU A 973 -15.50 22.50 13.13
N LEU A 974 -15.32 23.74 12.66
CA LEU A 974 -16.38 24.57 12.08
C LEU A 974 -16.87 23.99 10.75
N MET A 975 -15.96 23.55 9.87
CA MET A 975 -16.35 22.86 8.63
C MET A 975 -17.13 21.58 8.92
N SER A 976 -16.68 20.78 9.90
CA SER A 976 -17.37 19.54 10.27
C SER A 976 -18.81 19.75 10.71
N LEU A 977 -19.17 20.86 11.37
CA LEU A 977 -20.54 21.13 11.81
C LEU A 977 -21.49 21.43 10.63
N THR A 978 -21.02 22.19 9.64
CA THR A 978 -21.81 22.50 8.44
C THR A 978 -22.06 21.26 7.59
N ASP A 979 -21.05 20.38 7.47
CA ASP A 979 -21.16 19.11 6.77
C ASP A 979 -22.18 18.17 7.44
N ILE A 980 -22.17 18.09 8.78
CA ILE A 980 -23.12 17.29 9.54
C ILE A 980 -24.55 17.77 9.34
N ALA A 981 -24.79 19.09 9.41
CA ALA A 981 -26.12 19.66 9.19
C ALA A 981 -26.65 19.35 7.77
N SER A 982 -25.79 19.46 6.76
CA SER A 982 -26.11 19.12 5.37
C SER A 982 -26.45 17.63 5.20
N LEU A 983 -25.63 16.74 5.74
CA LEU A 983 -25.85 15.29 5.68
C LEU A 983 -27.10 14.86 6.44
N ASN A 984 -27.36 15.46 7.61
CA ASN A 984 -28.56 15.19 8.39
C ASN A 984 -29.83 15.68 7.67
N SER A 985 -29.77 16.83 6.99
CA SER A 985 -30.87 17.32 6.15
C SER A 985 -31.19 16.35 5.01
N LYS A 986 -30.17 15.85 4.30
CA LYS A 986 -30.34 14.82 3.27
C LYS A 986 -30.94 13.53 3.83
N LEU A 987 -30.49 13.08 4.99
CA LEU A 987 -30.98 11.87 5.65
C LEU A 987 -32.46 11.99 6.02
N ASN A 988 -32.87 13.11 6.62
CA ASN A 988 -34.27 13.39 6.94
C ASN A 988 -35.14 13.56 5.69
N LYS A 989 -34.60 14.19 4.63
CA LYS A 989 -35.28 14.29 3.35
C LYS A 989 -35.57 12.90 2.77
N TRP A 990 -34.58 12.01 2.78
CA TRP A 990 -34.76 10.62 2.33
C TRP A 990 -35.84 9.88 3.12
N LEU A 991 -35.92 10.06 4.44
CA LEU A 991 -36.95 9.44 5.28
C LEU A 991 -38.37 9.83 4.84
N ASN A 992 -38.55 11.10 4.43
CA ASN A 992 -39.83 11.62 3.95
C ASN A 992 -40.17 11.17 2.51
N GLU A 993 -39.17 10.73 1.75
CA GLU A 993 -39.31 10.28 0.35
C GLU A 993 -39.56 8.77 0.23
N ILE A 994 -39.63 8.02 1.35
CA ILE A 994 -39.96 6.59 1.32
C ILE A 994 -41.33 6.39 0.65
N PRO A 995 -41.44 5.56 -0.39
CA PRO A 995 -42.68 5.37 -1.13
C PRO A 995 -43.85 4.97 -0.22
N GLN A 996 -44.97 5.69 -0.34
CA GLN A 996 -46.16 5.49 0.49
C GLN A 996 -46.75 4.08 0.35
N SER A 997 -46.59 3.47 -0.82
CA SER A 997 -46.91 2.06 -1.10
C SER A 997 -46.20 1.04 -0.18
N LEU A 998 -45.02 1.37 0.35
CA LEU A 998 -44.33 0.54 1.34
C LEU A 998 -44.75 0.88 2.78
N ALA A 999 -45.23 2.11 3.02
CA ALA A 999 -45.62 2.59 4.35
C ALA A 999 -47.07 2.20 4.73
N ASP A 1000 -47.99 2.14 3.77
CA ASP A 1000 -49.42 1.88 3.98
C ASP A 1000 -49.73 0.41 4.34
N SER A 1001 -48.76 -0.51 4.28
CA SER A 1001 -48.95 -1.91 4.65
C SER A 1001 -49.28 -2.10 6.15
N LYS A 1002 -49.12 -1.06 6.97
CA LYS A 1002 -49.51 -1.06 8.40
C LYS A 1002 -51.00 -0.74 8.60
N SER A 1003 -51.66 -0.04 7.67
CA SER A 1003 -53.03 0.47 7.86
C SER A 1003 -54.14 -0.43 7.31
N ASN A 1004 -53.86 -1.26 6.31
CA ASN A 1004 -54.87 -2.13 5.69
C ASN A 1004 -54.91 -3.53 6.34
N LYS A 1005 -55.22 -3.61 7.63
CA LYS A 1005 -55.75 -4.85 8.23
C LYS A 1005 -57.24 -4.96 7.88
N SER A 1006 -57.59 -5.15 6.60
CA SER A 1006 -58.90 -5.68 6.25
C SER A 1006 -58.88 -7.20 6.35
N MET A 1007 -59.85 -7.74 7.08
CA MET A 1007 -60.00 -9.13 7.54
C MET A 1007 -60.10 -10.21 6.43
N ASP A 1008 -59.96 -9.84 5.16
CA ASP A 1008 -60.17 -10.73 4.01
C ASP A 1008 -59.04 -10.53 2.99
N ASP A 1009 -57.86 -11.12 3.20
CA ASP A 1009 -57.09 -11.60 2.04
C ASP A 1009 -56.09 -12.70 2.39
N LYS A 1010 -56.23 -13.84 1.69
CA LYS A 1010 -55.44 -15.07 1.85
C LYS A 1010 -54.09 -15.03 1.14
N ASN A 1011 -53.62 -13.85 0.73
CA ASN A 1011 -52.36 -13.68 0.03
C ASN A 1011 -51.32 -13.10 0.99
N GLY A 1012 -50.31 -13.89 1.37
CA GLY A 1012 -49.18 -13.49 2.25
C GLY A 1012 -48.25 -12.41 1.68
N ASN A 1013 -48.78 -11.46 0.90
CA ASN A 1013 -48.06 -10.36 0.31
C ASN A 1013 -47.86 -9.18 1.27
N ASP A 1014 -48.79 -8.92 2.19
CA ASP A 1014 -48.71 -7.75 3.09
C ASP A 1014 -47.67 -7.93 4.22
N GLU A 1015 -47.38 -9.18 4.60
CA GLU A 1015 -46.50 -9.49 5.73
C GLU A 1015 -45.02 -9.19 5.44
N TYR A 1016 -44.51 -9.53 4.25
CA TYR A 1016 -43.11 -9.28 3.92
C TYR A 1016 -42.87 -7.81 3.55
N VAL A 1017 -43.88 -7.11 3.00
CA VAL A 1017 -43.78 -5.68 2.68
C VAL A 1017 -43.59 -4.85 3.94
N TYR A 1018 -44.30 -5.19 5.02
CA TYR A 1018 -44.09 -4.59 6.33
C TYR A 1018 -42.65 -4.76 6.83
N GLN A 1019 -42.09 -5.97 6.69
CA GLN A 1019 -40.71 -6.25 7.08
C GLN A 1019 -39.70 -5.43 6.25
N LEU A 1020 -39.92 -5.27 4.95
CA LEU A 1020 -39.09 -4.41 4.09
C LEU A 1020 -39.12 -2.94 4.57
N TYR A 1021 -40.30 -2.43 4.93
CA TYR A 1021 -40.45 -1.08 5.48
C TYR A 1021 -39.73 -0.92 6.83
N CYS A 1022 -39.87 -1.89 7.74
CA CYS A 1022 -39.13 -1.90 9.01
C CYS A 1022 -37.61 -1.91 8.77
N ASN A 1023 -37.12 -2.69 7.81
CA ASN A 1023 -35.70 -2.74 7.45
C ASN A 1023 -35.18 -1.39 6.94
N LEU A 1024 -35.98 -0.62 6.18
CA LEU A 1024 -35.61 0.75 5.76
C LEU A 1024 -35.48 1.69 6.95
N LYS A 1025 -36.42 1.65 7.89
CA LYS A 1025 -36.36 2.46 9.13
C LYS A 1025 -35.18 2.10 10.00
N LEU A 1026 -34.88 0.81 10.14
CA LEU A 1026 -33.71 0.36 10.87
C LEU A 1026 -32.42 0.85 10.20
N ALA A 1027 -32.31 0.75 8.87
CA ALA A 1027 -31.17 1.26 8.13
C ALA A 1027 -30.97 2.76 8.34
N PHE A 1028 -32.06 3.56 8.33
CA PHE A 1028 -32.02 4.98 8.63
C PHE A 1028 -31.37 5.28 9.99
N HIS A 1029 -31.88 4.66 11.07
CA HIS A 1029 -31.36 4.92 12.40
C HIS A 1029 -29.91 4.46 12.59
N VAL A 1030 -29.50 3.36 11.93
CA VAL A 1030 -28.10 2.94 11.97
C VAL A 1030 -27.18 3.93 11.22
N VAL A 1031 -27.61 4.45 10.07
CA VAL A 1031 -26.88 5.51 9.34
C VAL A 1031 -26.84 6.81 10.14
N GLN A 1032 -27.91 7.13 10.88
CA GLN A 1032 -27.97 8.28 11.78
C GLN A 1032 -26.97 8.15 12.93
N ILE A 1033 -26.89 6.98 13.57
CA ILE A 1033 -25.84 6.69 14.57
C ILE A 1033 -24.45 6.83 13.92
N CYS A 1034 -24.26 6.36 12.70
CA CYS A 1034 -22.99 6.49 11.98
C CYS A 1034 -22.57 7.95 11.77
N LEU A 1035 -23.52 8.88 11.55
CA LEU A 1035 -23.23 10.31 11.40
C LEU A 1035 -22.73 10.97 12.70
N TYR A 1036 -23.34 10.63 13.83
CA TYR A 1036 -23.09 11.34 15.10
C TYR A 1036 -22.13 10.63 16.07
N LYS A 1037 -21.87 9.32 15.93
CA LYS A 1037 -21.12 8.55 16.93
C LYS A 1037 -19.66 8.99 17.17
N THR A 1038 -19.03 9.66 16.21
CA THR A 1038 -17.69 10.24 16.38
C THR A 1038 -17.68 11.41 17.36
N PHE A 1039 -18.80 12.13 17.43
CA PHE A 1039 -18.98 13.34 18.22
C PHE A 1039 -19.62 13.08 19.58
N LEU A 1040 -19.68 11.83 20.05
CA LEU A 1040 -20.10 11.54 21.42
C LEU A 1040 -19.18 12.24 22.44
N PRO A 1041 -19.63 12.40 23.70
CA PRO A 1041 -18.81 12.96 24.78
C PRO A 1041 -17.48 12.23 24.96
N ASP A 1042 -16.45 12.97 25.34
CA ASP A 1042 -15.12 12.43 25.60
C ASP A 1042 -15.07 11.91 27.06
N PRO A 1043 -14.80 10.60 27.27
CA PRO A 1043 -14.68 10.04 28.61
C PRO A 1043 -13.71 10.80 29.51
N LEU A 1044 -12.61 11.31 28.94
CA LEU A 1044 -11.50 11.94 29.68
C LEU A 1044 -11.70 13.44 29.93
N SER A 1045 -12.63 14.09 29.23
CA SER A 1045 -12.88 15.53 29.40
C SER A 1045 -13.72 15.81 30.64
N GLN A 1046 -13.38 16.86 31.40
CA GLN A 1046 -14.17 17.32 32.56
C GLN A 1046 -15.39 18.16 32.15
N SER A 1047 -15.38 18.76 30.95
CA SER A 1047 -16.50 19.52 30.40
C SER A 1047 -16.95 18.92 29.07
N THR A 1048 -18.27 18.74 28.91
CA THR A 1048 -18.89 18.25 27.68
C THR A 1048 -19.50 19.43 26.93
N SER A 1049 -19.00 19.72 25.72
CA SER A 1049 -19.58 20.75 24.85
C SER A 1049 -21.05 20.41 24.53
N SER A 1050 -21.91 21.43 24.45
CA SER A 1050 -23.35 21.28 24.11
C SER A 1050 -23.59 20.38 22.88
N PHE A 1051 -22.83 20.58 21.79
CA PHE A 1051 -22.95 19.76 20.57
C PHE A 1051 -22.70 18.26 20.78
N ARG A 1052 -21.71 17.89 21.60
CA ARG A 1052 -21.39 16.48 21.90
C ARG A 1052 -22.48 15.82 22.73
N TYR A 1053 -23.07 16.58 23.66
CA TYR A 1053 -24.22 16.11 24.42
C TYR A 1053 -25.45 15.93 23.51
N THR A 1054 -25.74 16.89 22.62
CA THR A 1054 -26.81 16.74 21.62
C THR A 1054 -26.59 15.53 20.71
N SER A 1055 -25.34 15.28 20.30
CA SER A 1055 -24.97 14.09 19.50
C SER A 1055 -25.26 12.78 20.25
N LEU A 1056 -25.02 12.74 21.57
CA LEU A 1056 -25.38 11.60 22.42
C LEU A 1056 -26.90 11.41 22.47
N VAL A 1057 -27.67 12.48 22.67
CA VAL A 1057 -29.14 12.41 22.70
C VAL A 1057 -29.70 11.87 21.37
N ILE A 1058 -29.23 12.37 20.24
CA ILE A 1058 -29.65 11.89 18.91
C ILE A 1058 -29.33 10.39 18.73
N CYS A 1059 -28.12 9.97 19.12
CA CYS A 1059 -27.73 8.56 19.04
C CYS A 1059 -28.59 7.69 19.97
N THR A 1060 -28.89 8.15 21.19
CA THR A 1060 -29.73 7.44 22.16
C THR A 1060 -31.17 7.29 21.67
N THR A 1061 -31.76 8.32 21.09
CA THR A 1061 -33.11 8.24 20.48
C THR A 1061 -33.14 7.28 19.30
N SER A 1062 -32.10 7.30 18.46
CA SER A 1062 -31.95 6.35 17.36
C SER A 1062 -31.81 4.91 17.86
N ALA A 1063 -31.02 4.70 18.92
CA ALA A 1063 -30.81 3.41 19.56
C ALA A 1063 -32.11 2.83 20.15
N ARG A 1064 -32.91 3.67 20.82
CA ARG A 1064 -34.25 3.28 21.31
C ARG A 1064 -35.17 2.87 20.17
N SER A 1065 -35.19 3.65 19.10
CA SER A 1065 -36.03 3.37 17.92
C SER A 1065 -35.65 2.04 17.24
N ILE A 1066 -34.35 1.75 17.10
CA ILE A 1066 -33.86 0.45 16.60
C ILE A 1066 -34.42 -0.70 17.43
N ILE A 1067 -34.31 -0.61 18.77
CA ILE A 1067 -34.74 -1.68 19.67
C ILE A 1067 -36.27 -1.84 19.65
N SER A 1068 -37.02 -0.74 19.63
CA SER A 1068 -38.49 -0.77 19.54
C SER A 1068 -38.96 -1.42 18.24
N ILE A 1069 -38.37 -1.08 17.09
CA ILE A 1069 -38.74 -1.71 15.81
C ILE A 1069 -38.44 -3.21 15.84
N TYR A 1070 -37.28 -3.62 16.37
CA TYR A 1070 -36.97 -5.04 16.54
C TYR A 1070 -37.90 -5.76 17.52
N ARG A 1071 -38.35 -5.08 18.58
CA ARG A 1071 -39.35 -5.59 19.53
C ARG A 1071 -40.70 -5.78 18.84
N ASP A 1072 -41.16 -4.83 18.04
CA ASP A 1072 -42.41 -4.94 17.28
C ASP A 1072 -42.36 -6.12 16.31
N MET A 1073 -41.24 -6.28 15.59
CA MET A 1073 -41.04 -7.43 14.69
C MET A 1073 -40.98 -8.77 15.44
N LEU A 1074 -40.51 -8.78 16.69
CA LEU A 1074 -40.51 -9.96 17.54
C LEU A 1074 -41.92 -10.32 18.02
N LEU A 1075 -42.71 -9.33 18.46
CA LEU A 1075 -44.08 -9.54 18.90
C LEU A 1075 -44.98 -10.07 17.78
N GLU A 1076 -44.63 -9.77 16.53
CA GLU A 1076 -45.32 -10.29 15.34
C GLU A 1076 -44.73 -11.61 14.80
N ASP A 1077 -43.74 -12.22 15.46
CA ASP A 1077 -43.01 -13.43 15.03
C ASP A 1077 -42.34 -13.30 13.64
N LYS A 1078 -41.92 -12.08 13.30
CA LYS A 1078 -41.31 -11.73 11.99
C LYS A 1078 -39.81 -11.50 12.04
N LEU A 1079 -39.19 -11.64 13.22
CA LEU A 1079 -37.78 -11.28 13.47
C LEU A 1079 -36.77 -11.98 12.53
N GLN A 1080 -37.06 -13.21 12.09
CA GLN A 1080 -36.19 -13.99 11.20
C GLN A 1080 -36.79 -14.18 9.80
N HIS A 1081 -37.82 -13.41 9.45
CA HIS A 1081 -38.62 -13.65 8.25
C HIS A 1081 -37.92 -13.25 6.94
N LEU A 1082 -37.10 -12.21 6.94
CA LEU A 1082 -36.31 -11.80 5.79
C LEU A 1082 -34.85 -11.60 6.16
N TRP A 1083 -33.99 -11.73 5.16
CA TRP A 1083 -32.59 -11.32 5.26
C TRP A 1083 -32.50 -9.81 5.43
N VAL A 1084 -31.56 -9.41 6.28
CA VAL A 1084 -31.23 -8.02 6.54
C VAL A 1084 -29.72 -7.86 6.41
N ASP A 1085 -29.28 -6.72 5.91
CA ASP A 1085 -27.86 -6.47 5.72
C ASP A 1085 -27.10 -6.41 7.06
N PRO A 1086 -25.79 -6.73 7.07
CA PRO A 1086 -24.99 -6.77 8.30
C PRO A 1086 -25.02 -5.49 9.14
N THR A 1087 -25.13 -4.31 8.51
CA THR A 1087 -25.15 -3.02 9.21
C THR A 1087 -26.42 -2.92 10.05
N VAL A 1088 -27.56 -3.31 9.48
CA VAL A 1088 -28.85 -3.37 10.18
C VAL A 1088 -28.91 -4.53 11.17
N ALA A 1089 -28.36 -5.69 10.82
CA ALA A 1089 -28.32 -6.87 11.68
C ALA A 1089 -27.56 -6.60 12.99
N TRP A 1090 -26.47 -5.83 12.92
CA TRP A 1090 -25.69 -5.38 14.09
C TRP A 1090 -26.30 -4.14 14.79
N GLY A 1091 -27.41 -3.62 14.27
CA GLY A 1091 -28.16 -2.50 14.84
C GLY A 1091 -28.40 -2.65 16.35
N PRO A 1092 -28.96 -3.77 16.85
CA PRO A 1092 -29.21 -3.96 18.29
C PRO A 1092 -27.94 -3.91 19.14
N PHE A 1093 -26.82 -4.45 18.64
CA PHE A 1093 -25.54 -4.36 19.34
C PHE A 1093 -25.03 -2.93 19.39
N SER A 1094 -25.06 -2.21 18.27
CA SER A 1094 -24.67 -0.79 18.23
C SER A 1094 -25.55 0.08 19.13
N ALA A 1095 -26.86 -0.17 19.16
CA ALA A 1095 -27.83 0.50 20.01
C ALA A 1095 -27.53 0.25 21.50
N ALA A 1096 -27.27 -1.01 21.89
CA ALA A 1096 -26.90 -1.35 23.26
C ALA A 1096 -25.62 -0.63 23.72
N LEU A 1097 -24.59 -0.55 22.87
CA LEU A 1097 -23.35 0.17 23.21
C LEU A 1097 -23.58 1.67 23.39
N ILE A 1098 -24.39 2.31 22.53
CA ILE A 1098 -24.75 3.72 22.67
C ILE A 1098 -25.53 3.97 23.97
N LEU A 1099 -26.47 3.09 24.30
CA LEU A 1099 -27.25 3.17 25.55
C LEU A 1099 -26.35 3.01 26.78
N ILE A 1100 -25.37 2.10 26.74
CA ILE A 1100 -24.38 1.96 27.82
C ILE A 1100 -23.52 3.24 27.93
N ILE A 1101 -23.08 3.84 26.81
CA ILE A 1101 -22.35 5.12 26.82
C ILE A 1101 -23.21 6.22 27.46
N SER A 1102 -24.50 6.27 27.13
CA SER A 1102 -25.45 7.21 27.73
C SER A 1102 -25.58 7.02 29.24
N ALA A 1103 -25.62 5.77 29.71
CA ALA A 1103 -25.67 5.47 31.13
C ALA A 1103 -24.36 5.83 31.86
N CYS A 1104 -23.19 5.59 31.24
CA CYS A 1104 -21.88 6.00 31.78
C CYS A 1104 -21.78 7.53 31.94
N GLU A 1105 -22.23 8.29 30.93
CA GLU A 1105 -22.23 9.76 30.99
C GLU A 1105 -23.23 10.28 32.03
N GLY A 1106 -24.40 9.64 32.16
CA GLY A 1106 -25.36 9.94 33.23
C GLY A 1106 -24.79 9.68 34.62
N LEU A 1107 -24.10 8.56 34.84
CA LEU A 1107 -23.41 8.26 36.09
C LEU A 1107 -22.32 9.29 36.42
N LYS A 1108 -21.57 9.76 35.40
CA LYS A 1108 -20.52 10.78 35.56
C LYS A 1108 -21.10 12.14 35.98
N ASN A 1109 -22.27 12.50 35.44
CA ASN A 1109 -22.93 13.79 35.68
C ASN A 1109 -23.99 13.74 36.80
N ASN A 1110 -24.17 12.60 37.47
CA ASN A 1110 -25.25 12.33 38.44
C ASN A 1110 -26.68 12.54 37.87
N ASP A 1111 -26.87 12.30 36.58
CA ASP A 1111 -28.14 12.41 35.85
C ASP A 1111 -28.43 11.11 35.09
N LEU A 1112 -28.74 10.04 35.83
CA LEU A 1112 -28.92 8.70 35.28
C LEU A 1112 -30.36 8.46 34.82
N ASP A 1113 -30.55 8.29 33.51
CA ASP A 1113 -31.81 7.87 32.93
C ASP A 1113 -32.01 6.35 33.08
N THR A 1114 -32.90 5.95 34.00
CA THR A 1114 -33.19 4.54 34.30
C THR A 1114 -33.95 3.82 33.19
N SER A 1115 -34.61 4.54 32.28
CA SER A 1115 -35.34 3.93 31.16
C SER A 1115 -34.41 3.18 30.21
N VAL A 1116 -33.13 3.58 30.14
CA VAL A 1116 -32.11 2.99 29.27
C VAL A 1116 -31.90 1.50 29.55
N PHE A 1117 -32.09 1.06 30.80
CA PHE A 1117 -31.83 -0.33 31.20
C PHE A 1117 -32.83 -1.33 30.59
N SER A 1118 -34.11 -0.97 30.45
CA SER A 1118 -35.11 -1.87 29.83
C SER A 1118 -34.84 -2.07 28.32
N TYR A 1119 -34.35 -1.03 27.64
CA TYR A 1119 -33.92 -1.11 26.26
C TYR A 1119 -32.68 -1.99 26.11
N ILE A 1120 -31.70 -1.89 27.03
CA ILE A 1120 -30.52 -2.79 27.03
C ILE A 1120 -30.95 -4.26 27.20
N GLN A 1121 -31.88 -4.54 28.11
CA GLN A 1121 -32.43 -5.90 28.29
C GLN A 1121 -33.11 -6.41 27.01
N SER A 1122 -33.93 -5.57 26.38
CA SER A 1122 -34.62 -5.89 25.12
C SER A 1122 -33.62 -6.15 23.98
N ALA A 1123 -32.55 -5.35 23.89
CA ALA A 1123 -31.49 -5.56 22.90
C ALA A 1123 -30.78 -6.92 23.08
N ILE A 1124 -30.49 -7.30 24.32
CA ILE A 1124 -29.90 -8.62 24.64
C ILE A 1124 -30.86 -9.74 24.22
N GLN A 1125 -32.16 -9.61 24.50
CA GLN A 1125 -33.16 -10.61 24.10
C GLN A 1125 -33.25 -10.78 22.58
N VAL A 1126 -33.28 -9.67 21.82
CA VAL A 1126 -33.29 -9.70 20.34
C VAL A 1126 -32.05 -10.41 19.81
N LEU A 1127 -30.87 -10.12 20.36
CA LEU A 1127 -29.62 -10.76 19.93
C LEU A 1127 -29.60 -12.26 20.28
N ARG A 1128 -30.09 -12.64 21.47
CA ARG A 1128 -30.22 -14.04 21.92
C ARG A 1128 -31.08 -14.86 20.97
N LEU A 1129 -32.22 -14.34 20.55
CA LEU A 1129 -33.12 -15.04 19.64
C LEU A 1129 -32.53 -15.26 18.25
N ARG A 1130 -31.49 -14.49 17.87
CA ARG A 1130 -30.80 -14.63 16.58
C ARG A 1130 -29.47 -15.37 16.67
N GLU A 1131 -28.95 -15.64 17.87
CA GLU A 1131 -27.60 -16.22 18.03
C GLU A 1131 -27.51 -17.68 17.58
N GLU A 1132 -28.63 -18.40 17.54
CA GLU A 1132 -28.68 -19.80 17.09
C GLU A 1132 -28.28 -19.96 15.62
N ARG A 1133 -28.71 -19.00 14.78
CA ARG A 1133 -28.47 -18.99 13.33
C ARG A 1133 -27.34 -18.04 12.90
N GLU A 1134 -26.98 -17.07 13.73
CA GLU A 1134 -25.96 -16.06 13.40
C GLU A 1134 -24.91 -15.97 14.52
N VAL A 1135 -23.70 -16.45 14.24
CA VAL A 1135 -22.61 -16.58 15.23
C VAL A 1135 -22.22 -15.24 15.86
N LEU A 1136 -22.35 -14.15 15.09
CA LEU A 1136 -21.97 -12.80 15.50
C LEU A 1136 -22.87 -12.23 16.59
N ASN A 1137 -24.16 -12.60 16.62
CA ASN A 1137 -25.07 -12.16 17.68
C ASN A 1137 -24.72 -12.80 19.02
N GLY A 1138 -24.23 -14.05 19.01
CA GLY A 1138 -23.71 -14.70 20.22
C GLY A 1138 -22.47 -14.00 20.78
N ARG A 1139 -21.55 -13.56 19.89
CA ARG A 1139 -20.38 -12.75 20.28
C ARG A 1139 -20.82 -11.38 20.83
N ALA A 1140 -21.81 -10.75 20.22
CA ALA A 1140 -22.36 -9.46 20.64
C ALA A 1140 -22.93 -9.53 22.06
N VAL A 1141 -23.71 -10.58 22.37
CA VAL A 1141 -24.24 -10.83 23.72
C VAL A 1141 -23.11 -11.00 24.73
N ASP A 1142 -22.10 -11.82 24.43
CA ASP A 1142 -20.96 -12.05 25.33
C ASP A 1142 -20.26 -10.73 25.66
N MET A 1143 -20.01 -9.89 24.63
CA MET A 1143 -19.39 -8.59 24.80
C MET A 1143 -20.25 -7.63 25.65
N ILE A 1144 -21.55 -7.51 25.36
CA ILE A 1144 -22.46 -6.66 26.15
C ILE A 1144 -22.46 -7.07 27.62
N MET A 1145 -22.59 -8.38 27.90
CA MET A 1145 -22.65 -8.88 29.27
C MET A 1145 -21.37 -8.58 30.06
N GLN A 1146 -20.21 -8.69 29.42
CA GLN A 1146 -18.93 -8.33 30.06
C GLN A 1146 -18.78 -6.82 30.26
N ILE A 1147 -19.23 -6.00 29.30
CA ILE A 1147 -19.22 -4.53 29.45
C ILE A 1147 -20.13 -4.11 30.61
N ILE A 1148 -21.35 -4.64 30.70
CA ILE A 1148 -22.29 -4.33 31.80
C ILE A 1148 -21.65 -4.65 33.16
N LYS A 1149 -21.02 -5.82 33.29
CA LYS A 1149 -20.32 -6.24 34.51
C LYS A 1149 -19.13 -5.33 34.83
N ALA A 1150 -18.36 -4.93 33.82
CA ALA A 1150 -17.20 -4.06 34.00
C ALA A 1150 -17.57 -2.61 34.37
N VAL A 1151 -18.66 -2.08 33.83
CA VAL A 1151 -19.19 -0.74 34.14
C VAL A 1151 -19.89 -0.71 35.51
N ASN A 1152 -20.29 -1.87 36.04
CA ASN A 1152 -21.10 -1.99 37.26
C ASN A 1152 -22.45 -1.23 37.15
N LEU A 1153 -23.13 -1.37 36.00
CA LEU A 1153 -24.45 -0.78 35.80
C LEU A 1153 -25.50 -1.43 36.72
N PRO A 1154 -26.43 -0.64 37.30
CA PRO A 1154 -27.49 -1.14 38.19
C PRO A 1154 -28.59 -1.88 37.41
N MET A 1155 -28.24 -2.98 36.75
CA MET A 1155 -29.18 -3.86 36.05
C MET A 1155 -29.95 -4.73 37.03
N ASP A 1156 -31.16 -5.15 36.66
CA ASP A 1156 -31.92 -6.13 37.44
C ASP A 1156 -31.11 -7.43 37.63
N GLN A 1157 -30.90 -7.81 38.89
CA GLN A 1157 -30.11 -8.98 39.25
C GLN A 1157 -30.79 -10.29 38.80
N SER A 1158 -32.12 -10.33 38.79
CA SER A 1158 -32.87 -11.52 38.36
C SER A 1158 -32.66 -11.79 36.86
N PHE A 1159 -32.71 -10.73 36.05
CA PHE A 1159 -32.39 -10.77 34.63
C PHE A 1159 -30.94 -11.21 34.41
N MET A 1160 -29.97 -10.60 35.10
CA MET A 1160 -28.54 -10.93 34.92
C MET A 1160 -28.24 -12.40 35.26
N GLN A 1161 -28.83 -12.92 36.34
CA GLN A 1161 -28.69 -14.32 36.73
C GLN A 1161 -29.32 -15.27 35.68
N THR A 1162 -30.47 -14.89 35.13
CA THR A 1162 -31.13 -15.64 34.05
C THR A 1162 -30.26 -15.69 32.79
N GLN A 1163 -29.66 -14.57 32.39
CA GLN A 1163 -28.75 -14.52 31.25
C GLN A 1163 -27.47 -15.33 31.46
N ASP A 1164 -26.93 -15.35 32.68
CA ASP A 1164 -25.78 -16.20 33.02
C ASP A 1164 -26.18 -17.68 32.96
N ASN A 1165 -27.32 -18.08 33.52
CA ASN A 1165 -27.81 -19.46 33.46
C ASN A 1165 -28.03 -19.97 32.02
N LEU A 1166 -28.61 -19.14 31.14
CA LEU A 1166 -28.74 -19.42 29.71
C LEU A 1166 -27.37 -19.58 29.03
N SER A 1167 -26.36 -18.86 29.49
CA SER A 1167 -25.00 -18.91 28.94
C SER A 1167 -24.23 -20.16 29.36
N TYR A 1168 -24.51 -20.70 30.55
CA TYR A 1168 -23.90 -21.93 31.08
C TYR A 1168 -24.70 -23.21 30.78
N GLY A 1169 -25.86 -23.09 30.09
CA GLY A 1169 -26.67 -24.25 29.70
C GLY A 1169 -27.36 -24.95 30.88
N THR A 1170 -27.57 -24.26 32.00
CA THR A 1170 -28.23 -24.81 33.19
C THR A 1170 -29.76 -24.73 33.14
N LEU A 1171 -30.31 -24.03 32.14
CA LEU A 1171 -31.74 -23.96 31.79
C LEU A 1171 -31.95 -24.57 30.39
N THR A 1172 -32.92 -25.47 30.25
CA THR A 1172 -33.39 -26.00 28.96
C THR A 1172 -34.21 -24.95 28.19
N ASP A 1173 -34.11 -24.94 26.86
CA ASP A 1173 -34.63 -23.95 25.88
C ASP A 1173 -36.11 -23.51 26.01
N SER A 1174 -36.89 -24.13 26.89
CA SER A 1174 -38.34 -23.89 27.05
C SER A 1174 -38.73 -22.56 27.71
N PHE A 1175 -37.78 -21.75 28.20
CA PHE A 1175 -38.07 -20.49 28.91
C PHE A 1175 -37.92 -19.20 28.09
N LEU A 1176 -37.34 -19.25 26.89
CA LEU A 1176 -37.16 -18.06 26.03
C LEU A 1176 -38.48 -17.43 25.52
N PRO A 1177 -39.58 -18.17 25.27
CA PRO A 1177 -40.83 -17.56 24.78
C PRO A 1177 -41.70 -16.90 25.88
N HIS A 1178 -41.40 -17.11 27.17
CA HIS A 1178 -42.33 -16.78 28.26
C HIS A 1178 -41.75 -15.90 29.38
N MET A 1179 -40.67 -15.13 29.15
CA MET A 1179 -40.40 -14.02 30.06
C MET A 1179 -41.49 -12.95 29.87
N PRO A 1180 -42.18 -12.51 30.95
CA PRO A 1180 -43.21 -11.49 30.83
C PRO A 1180 -42.55 -10.23 30.29
N PHE A 1181 -43.00 -9.77 29.12
CA PHE A 1181 -42.81 -8.39 28.72
C PHE A 1181 -43.33 -7.56 29.90
N LEU A 1182 -42.46 -6.70 30.46
CA LEU A 1182 -42.76 -5.85 31.61
C LEU A 1182 -44.21 -5.37 31.53
N ASP A 1183 -45.03 -5.77 32.51
CA ASP A 1183 -46.43 -5.39 32.62
C ASP A 1183 -46.57 -3.90 32.32
N ASP A 1184 -47.34 -3.61 31.26
CA ASP A 1184 -47.96 -2.32 31.01
C ASP A 1184 -48.76 -1.91 32.25
N SER A 1185 -48.10 -1.23 33.18
CA SER A 1185 -48.74 -0.51 34.28
C SER A 1185 -48.48 0.99 34.21
N SER A 1186 -47.90 1.48 33.12
CA SER A 1186 -48.00 2.87 32.72
C SER A 1186 -48.48 2.93 31.28
N GLU A 1187 -49.77 3.17 31.08
CA GLU A 1187 -50.33 3.67 29.82
C GLU A 1187 -49.44 4.82 29.32
N THR A 1188 -48.52 4.50 28.40
CA THR A 1188 -47.87 5.51 27.57
C THR A 1188 -48.54 5.36 26.21
N THR A 1189 -49.52 6.24 26.03
CA THR A 1189 -50.28 6.40 24.80
C THR A 1189 -49.35 6.49 23.58
N PRO A 1190 -49.83 6.11 22.38
CA PRO A 1190 -49.07 6.16 21.13
C PRO A 1190 -48.57 7.58 20.72
N ASN A 1191 -48.76 8.60 21.55
CA ASN A 1191 -48.32 9.98 21.32
C ASN A 1191 -46.85 10.24 21.69
N GLN A 1192 -46.12 9.30 22.31
CA GLN A 1192 -44.70 9.54 22.66
C GLN A 1192 -43.73 9.40 21.48
N THR A 1193 -44.12 8.71 20.40
CA THR A 1193 -43.33 8.68 19.15
C THR A 1193 -43.38 10.03 18.44
N GLU A 1194 -44.52 10.74 18.50
CA GLU A 1194 -44.62 12.13 18.04
C GLU A 1194 -43.84 13.09 18.93
N SER A 1195 -43.81 12.90 20.26
CA SER A 1195 -43.05 13.80 21.16
C SER A 1195 -41.54 13.68 21.01
N THR A 1196 -41.01 12.49 20.68
CA THR A 1196 -39.58 12.32 20.37
C THR A 1196 -39.23 12.90 19.01
N GLU A 1197 -40.13 12.83 18.02
CA GLU A 1197 -39.95 13.46 16.71
C GLU A 1197 -40.04 15.00 16.79
N GLN A 1198 -40.88 15.53 17.68
CA GLN A 1198 -41.06 16.96 17.93
C GLN A 1198 -39.91 17.53 18.77
N LEU A 1199 -39.46 16.83 19.81
CA LEU A 1199 -38.23 17.15 20.56
C LEU A 1199 -36.99 17.03 19.67
N PHE A 1200 -36.97 16.08 18.73
CA PHE A 1200 -35.94 15.96 17.71
C PHE A 1200 -35.97 17.11 16.70
N LYS A 1201 -37.16 17.57 16.26
CA LYS A 1201 -37.33 18.77 15.43
C LYS A 1201 -36.93 20.05 16.16
N GLU A 1202 -37.21 20.18 17.46
CA GLU A 1202 -36.77 21.31 18.30
C GLU A 1202 -35.26 21.30 18.55
N LEU A 1203 -34.66 20.14 18.86
CA LEU A 1203 -33.21 19.98 19.01
C LEU A 1203 -32.47 20.20 17.68
N LEU A 1204 -33.04 19.77 16.55
CA LEU A 1204 -32.54 20.11 15.22
C LEU A 1204 -32.66 21.59 14.91
N GLY A 1205 -33.77 22.22 15.30
CA GLY A 1205 -33.96 23.66 15.26
C GLY A 1205 -32.88 24.39 16.06
N GLN A 1206 -32.53 23.91 17.25
CA GLN A 1206 -31.44 24.47 18.07
C GLN A 1206 -30.04 24.24 17.48
N VAL A 1207 -29.78 23.08 16.87
CA VAL A 1207 -28.51 22.81 16.16
C VAL A 1207 -28.39 23.69 14.91
N GLN A 1208 -29.48 23.87 14.15
CA GLN A 1208 -29.55 24.82 13.02
C GLN A 1208 -29.38 26.27 13.50
N TYR A 1209 -30.01 26.66 14.61
CA TYR A 1209 -29.92 28.01 15.18
C TYR A 1209 -28.49 28.34 15.65
N ASN A 1210 -27.81 27.38 16.28
CA ASN A 1210 -26.41 27.54 16.73
C ASN A 1210 -25.38 27.49 15.59
N THR A 1211 -25.68 26.80 14.48
CA THR A 1211 -24.82 26.81 13.27
C THR A 1211 -25.03 28.08 12.43
N ILE A 1212 -26.25 28.62 12.36
CA ILE A 1212 -26.53 29.91 11.70
C ILE A 1212 -25.78 31.06 12.40
N ASN A 1213 -25.70 31.03 13.74
CA ASN A 1213 -24.93 32.01 14.51
C ASN A 1213 -23.40 31.90 14.35
N ALA A 1214 -22.89 30.73 13.98
CA ALA A 1214 -21.47 30.55 13.63
C ALA A 1214 -21.16 31.09 12.22
N ALA A 1215 -22.13 31.02 11.29
CA ALA A 1215 -22.01 31.56 9.94
C ALA A 1215 -22.13 33.09 9.88
N THR A 1216 -22.82 33.73 10.83
CA THR A 1216 -22.92 35.20 10.94
C THR A 1216 -21.67 35.89 11.49
N LEU A 1217 -20.64 35.15 11.92
CA LEU A 1217 -19.38 35.69 12.45
C LEU A 1217 -18.29 35.97 11.39
N GLY A 1218 -18.66 36.02 10.10
CA GLY A 1218 -18.01 36.92 9.14
C GLY A 1218 -17.35 36.29 7.91
N VAL A 1219 -18.06 36.33 6.77
CA VAL A 1219 -17.53 36.74 5.45
C VAL A 1219 -18.67 37.44 4.69
N ASN A 1220 -18.46 38.70 4.30
CA ASN A 1220 -19.42 39.53 3.55
C ASN A 1220 -19.64 39.02 2.11
N GLY A 1221 -20.91 38.92 1.66
CA GLY A 1221 -21.21 38.86 0.22
C GLY A 1221 -22.59 38.35 -0.24
N THR A 1222 -23.67 39.12 -0.01
CA THR A 1222 -24.97 39.15 -0.75
C THR A 1222 -26.05 38.04 -0.49
N PRO A 1223 -27.35 38.26 -0.78
CA PRO A 1223 -28.43 38.67 0.15
C PRO A 1223 -29.52 37.56 0.38
N PRO A 1224 -30.54 37.75 1.23
CA PRO A 1224 -31.36 36.66 1.77
C PRO A 1224 -32.48 36.21 0.82
N LEU A 1225 -32.75 34.91 0.78
CA LEU A 1225 -34.02 34.38 0.30
C LEU A 1225 -35.00 34.31 1.49
N ASP A 1226 -35.78 35.38 1.63
CA ASP A 1226 -37.04 35.37 2.37
C ASP A 1226 -38.09 34.56 1.60
N GLY A 1227 -38.88 33.80 2.36
CA GLY A 1227 -40.20 33.33 1.95
C GLY A 1227 -40.32 31.82 1.73
N LEU A 1228 -40.73 31.10 2.77
CA LEU A 1228 -41.82 30.12 2.70
C LEU A 1228 -42.26 29.65 4.11
N LEU A 1229 -43.34 30.29 4.53
CA LEU A 1229 -44.48 29.82 5.32
C LEU A 1229 -44.45 29.76 6.87
N PRO A 1230 -45.59 30.13 7.50
CA PRO A 1230 -45.71 30.55 8.89
C PRO A 1230 -46.29 29.43 9.76
N LEU A 1231 -45.92 29.40 11.05
CA LEU A 1231 -46.72 28.74 12.06
C LEU A 1231 -46.79 29.67 13.28
N ASP A 1232 -48.01 30.17 13.50
CA ASP A 1232 -48.45 30.91 14.68
C ASP A 1232 -48.15 30.11 15.96
N ILE A 1233 -47.46 30.76 16.91
CA ILE A 1233 -47.41 30.32 18.30
C ILE A 1233 -48.14 31.40 19.11
N GLN A 1234 -49.38 31.11 19.48
CA GLN A 1234 -50.06 31.80 20.57
C GLN A 1234 -50.00 30.94 21.84
N ASP A 1235 -49.72 31.65 22.94
CA ASP A 1235 -49.94 31.33 24.35
C ASP A 1235 -48.96 30.42 25.11
N GLY A 1236 -48.22 31.05 26.05
CA GLY A 1236 -47.71 30.42 27.28
C GLY A 1236 -46.30 30.85 27.72
N PRO A 1237 -46.15 31.78 28.69
CA PRO A 1237 -44.85 32.35 29.11
C PRO A 1237 -44.23 31.60 30.30
N ASN A 1238 -42.88 31.50 30.33
CA ASN A 1238 -42.01 31.56 31.54
C ASN A 1238 -40.71 30.74 31.42
N VAL A 1239 -39.74 31.18 30.61
CA VAL A 1239 -38.34 30.68 30.74
C VAL A 1239 -37.28 31.80 30.68
N LEU A 1240 -37.65 33.06 30.39
CA LEU A 1240 -36.66 34.14 30.19
C LEU A 1240 -36.27 34.96 31.44
N GLU A 1241 -36.89 34.75 32.61
CA GLU A 1241 -36.62 35.59 33.80
C GLU A 1241 -35.66 34.99 34.84
N THR A 1242 -35.20 33.74 34.70
CA THR A 1242 -34.34 33.11 35.73
C THR A 1242 -32.84 33.21 35.44
N PHE A 1243 -32.42 33.67 34.25
CA PHE A 1243 -31.00 33.67 33.84
C PHE A 1243 -30.26 35.01 34.00
N LEU A 1244 -30.90 36.08 34.50
CA LEU A 1244 -30.29 37.41 34.60
C LEU A 1244 -30.31 38.05 36.00
N SER A 1245 -30.16 37.26 37.07
CA SER A 1245 -29.79 37.83 38.37
C SER A 1245 -28.97 36.85 39.22
N GLY A 1246 -27.68 37.11 39.39
CA GLY A 1246 -26.85 36.28 40.26
C GLY A 1246 -25.36 36.56 40.23
N SER A 1247 -24.97 37.84 40.27
CA SER A 1247 -23.61 38.24 40.63
C SER A 1247 -23.29 37.89 42.09
N GLY A 1248 -22.10 37.34 42.35
CA GLY A 1248 -21.35 37.62 43.58
C GLY A 1248 -20.74 36.42 44.31
N GLY A 1249 -19.40 36.40 44.37
CA GLY A 1249 -18.68 36.00 45.60
C GLY A 1249 -17.68 34.84 45.47
N LEU A 1250 -16.40 35.22 45.35
CA LEU A 1250 -15.14 34.46 45.55
C LEU A 1250 -14.71 33.44 44.49
#